data_AF-A0A4S4LI01-F1
#
_entry.id   AF-A0A4S4LI01-F1
#
_cell.length_a   1.000
_cell.length_b   1.000
_cell.length_c   1.000
_cell.angle_alpha   90.00
_cell.angle_beta   90.00
_cell.angle_gamma   90.00
#
_symmetry.space_group_name_H-M   'P 1'
#
loop_
_entity.id
_entity.type
_entity.pdbx_description
1 polymer ?
#
loop_
_entity_poly.entity_id
_entity_poly.type
_entity_poly.pdbx_seq_one_letter_code
_entity_poly.pdbx_strand_id
1 'polypeptide(L)'
;MDSVNASATPTIVDHEQVERALFPGPEEKHQHHRLVGFDPDDPANPFNWSPAYRWYLTLLGGLLVLNATFASSAPSGIITDLIEHFNLSLEVATLTISLFVAGYCVGPLLWGPLSEQYGRRPIFIVTFIVYTGFQVGCALSQNTASIIIFRLLGGIFAAAPLTNSGALISDIWDAGTRGKALAVFTLAPFAGPCLGPVVGGYIDTSGASWRWLFWVLTLFAGFCAVLIIFTLPETYAPIILVSKAKAIRIRTGDDGYYAPLEVEEKKTIFKQTEDIVARPFKILFQEPMLIAITTYMSYLAVYNPRYERLVEQYRPNKVPPEQRLDIAIIAAPVFAIGFFWFGWTSYPSISFWAPMMSGVFIGLSVVFIFLAMFNYIIDAYLFVAASALASNTVVRSSAGAAFPLFATQMYDALNPRWASTLIGCVAVVLIPIPLVLRRYGAKLRERSKHAPSLPMQQKETEDQLSSKAYPEVESLGIRYHVGYNGRERYLESSTRSLFLSHLSFLPTGPGRRGEDYFCRLRFLDVSNTCSCKVFLKPGDWSKVNQPELVLQRFASRRSQVYGTKGVVASSQPLATEVGLEILRKGGNAADAAIATSAALNVTEPSCCGIGGDAFCLFYDAKTKEVKALNGSGHSPQKLTLEYVRSRGILGRSIPASDLNCVTVPGAAAAWVDTVEQLGSGSLTVAEVLAPAIRLAEEGVPVSEIHGYAWQRSETLLKNASPDGDAMLLNGKAPLPGQIMKFPDLAKTFRSVAEYGKDGFYKGRVAEAIVELIQNKGGVMELADLAKHETTFVEPISYTYGGEVTVFECPPNGQGITALLALGIIDNIQELGITNSILDMDHNSSEYLHLLVESLRLAFSDSQYYVADPEFKHIPVEELLRKEYLSSRAKLFNPQKTNPEVVHGNPANSSDTVYFSVTDQWGNACSYIQSNYAGFGTGGKHSRSENELGTTLITNPAAIPKGCGFTLQNRGSGFVLEEGHPNQLMGGKRPYHTIIPAMALRGDDLFLSYGVMGGFMQPQGHVQVLLNMLRGFTAQASLDAPRFCISAGSPDSEVKGSAEKAGDINSEVYFEEGISEETVTKLREMGHDARIVKGFQRGMMGRGQVIQKIVDTSGRTVWAAGSDPRADGYAAAQI
;
A
#
# COMPACT_ATOMS: atom_id res chain seq x y z
N MET A 1 3.22 -57.05 30.26
CA MET A 1 2.56 -56.92 31.57
C MET A 1 1.50 -55.84 31.43
N ASP A 2 0.30 -56.30 31.08
CA ASP A 2 -1.03 -55.93 31.61
C ASP A 2 -1.11 -54.60 32.39
N SER A 3 -2.06 -53.69 32.15
CA SER A 3 -3.50 -53.93 31.99
C SER A 3 -4.26 -52.63 31.61
N VAL A 4 -5.28 -52.76 30.74
CA VAL A 4 -6.61 -52.10 30.79
C VAL A 4 -6.70 -50.56 30.85
N ASN A 5 -7.12 -49.95 29.74
CA ASN A 5 -8.44 -49.31 29.69
C ASN A 5 -9.03 -49.34 28.28
N ALA A 6 -10.21 -49.94 28.18
CA ALA A 6 -11.01 -50.09 26.98
C ALA A 6 -12.07 -48.98 26.96
N SER A 7 -12.05 -48.14 25.91
CA SER A 7 -13.23 -47.52 25.28
C SER A 7 -12.77 -46.46 24.27
N ALA A 8 -12.66 -46.83 23.00
CA ALA A 8 -12.65 -45.84 21.92
C ALA A 8 -13.19 -46.52 20.66
N THR A 9 -14.49 -46.36 20.46
CA THR A 9 -15.18 -46.66 19.20
C THR A 9 -14.51 -45.85 18.10
N PRO A 10 -14.07 -46.44 16.97
CA PRO A 10 -13.40 -45.67 15.91
C PRO A 10 -14.39 -44.70 15.26
N THR A 11 -14.01 -43.42 15.18
CA THR A 11 -14.81 -42.35 14.58
C THR A 11 -14.90 -42.57 13.07
N ILE A 12 -16.05 -43.03 12.58
CA ILE A 12 -16.37 -43.13 11.16
C ILE A 12 -16.76 -41.71 10.73
N VAL A 13 -15.93 -41.05 9.92
CA VAL A 13 -16.31 -39.76 9.32
C VAL A 13 -17.25 -40.05 8.16
N ASP A 14 -18.55 -39.97 8.42
CA ASP A 14 -19.59 -40.15 7.43
C ASP A 14 -19.83 -38.82 6.68
N HIS A 15 -19.01 -38.56 5.66
CA HIS A 15 -19.16 -37.38 4.79
C HIS A 15 -20.43 -37.41 3.91
N GLU A 16 -21.20 -38.50 3.95
CA GLU A 16 -22.32 -38.77 3.04
C GLU A 16 -23.62 -38.01 3.40
N GLN A 17 -23.76 -37.53 4.65
CA GLN A 17 -24.95 -36.77 5.08
C GLN A 17 -24.96 -35.30 4.62
N VAL A 18 -23.79 -34.69 4.41
CA VAL A 18 -23.69 -33.28 4.00
C VAL A 18 -23.83 -33.12 2.49
N GLU A 19 -23.33 -34.09 1.71
CA GLU A 19 -23.33 -34.04 0.25
C GLU A 19 -24.71 -34.39 -0.36
N ARG A 20 -25.45 -35.32 0.25
CA ARG A 20 -26.82 -35.70 -0.19
C ARG A 20 -27.88 -34.60 0.00
N ALA A 21 -27.64 -33.63 0.88
CA ALA A 21 -28.56 -32.51 1.07
C ALA A 21 -28.41 -31.41 -0.01
N LEU A 22 -27.27 -31.39 -0.73
CA LEU A 22 -26.94 -30.31 -1.67
C LEU A 22 -27.05 -30.73 -3.14
N PHE A 23 -26.97 -32.03 -3.49
CA PHE A 23 -27.08 -32.50 -4.87
C PHE A 23 -27.73 -33.90 -4.99
N PRO A 24 -29.05 -34.03 -5.29
CA PRO A 24 -29.66 -35.32 -5.54
C PRO A 24 -29.44 -35.75 -7.01
N GLY A 25 -28.36 -36.51 -7.25
CA GLY A 25 -28.10 -37.23 -8.51
C GLY A 25 -28.44 -38.72 -8.41
N PRO A 26 -28.66 -39.43 -9.52
CA PRO A 26 -29.20 -40.79 -9.53
C PRO A 26 -28.22 -41.82 -8.96
N GLU A 27 -28.79 -42.81 -8.26
CA GLU A 27 -28.11 -43.87 -7.51
C GLU A 27 -27.14 -44.71 -8.35
N GLU A 28 -25.83 -44.53 -8.12
CA GLU A 28 -24.83 -45.55 -8.43
C GLU A 28 -24.30 -46.20 -7.15
N LYS A 29 -24.28 -47.54 -7.16
CA LYS A 29 -23.85 -48.41 -6.06
C LYS A 29 -22.36 -48.22 -5.74
N HIS A 30 -22.02 -47.34 -4.81
CA HIS A 30 -20.68 -47.34 -4.21
C HIS A 30 -20.65 -48.27 -2.98
N GLN A 31 -19.84 -49.31 -3.05
CA GLN A 31 -19.42 -50.10 -1.89
C GLN A 31 -18.88 -49.16 -0.82
N HIS A 32 -19.49 -49.15 0.38
CA HIS A 32 -19.09 -48.31 1.50
C HIS A 32 -17.66 -48.64 1.97
N HIS A 33 -16.67 -47.86 1.52
CA HIS A 33 -15.30 -47.91 2.06
C HIS A 33 -15.26 -47.05 3.32
N ARG A 34 -14.98 -47.66 4.48
CA ARG A 34 -14.83 -46.89 5.74
C ARG A 34 -13.44 -46.28 5.78
N LEU A 35 -13.34 -44.97 5.55
CA LEU A 35 -12.07 -44.24 5.52
C LEU A 35 -11.49 -44.08 6.94
N VAL A 36 -10.21 -44.45 7.09
CA VAL A 36 -9.48 -44.36 8.36
C VAL A 36 -8.79 -42.99 8.47
N GLY A 37 -9.09 -42.25 9.55
CA GLY A 37 -8.48 -40.97 9.89
C GLY A 37 -7.70 -40.95 11.21
N PHE A 38 -7.13 -39.80 11.55
CA PHE A 38 -6.56 -39.53 12.88
C PHE A 38 -7.64 -38.96 13.80
N ASP A 39 -7.71 -39.46 15.02
CA ASP A 39 -8.49 -38.83 16.08
C ASP A 39 -7.73 -37.58 16.59
N PRO A 40 -8.42 -36.57 17.18
CA PRO A 40 -7.79 -35.32 17.60
C PRO A 40 -6.55 -35.50 18.50
N ASP A 41 -6.56 -36.50 19.38
CA ASP A 41 -5.47 -36.81 20.32
C ASP A 41 -4.66 -38.07 19.93
N ASP A 42 -4.72 -38.52 18.67
CA ASP A 42 -4.03 -39.74 18.23
C ASP A 42 -2.50 -39.58 18.34
N PRO A 43 -1.79 -40.43 19.11
CA PRO A 43 -0.33 -40.37 19.25
C PRO A 43 0.43 -40.71 17.96
N ALA A 44 -0.24 -41.35 16.98
CA ALA A 44 0.34 -41.61 15.66
C ALA A 44 0.37 -40.38 14.75
N ASN A 45 -0.38 -39.32 15.09
CA ASN A 45 -0.38 -38.07 14.33
C ASN A 45 0.88 -37.24 14.65
N PRO A 46 1.74 -36.92 13.66
CA PRO A 46 2.97 -36.16 13.90
C PRO A 46 2.76 -34.76 14.50
N PHE A 47 1.59 -34.15 14.29
CA PHE A 47 1.25 -32.85 14.90
C PHE A 47 1.08 -32.92 16.42
N ASN A 48 0.71 -34.09 16.96
CA ASN A 48 0.46 -34.32 18.38
C ASN A 48 1.74 -34.67 19.17
N TRP A 49 2.89 -34.78 18.50
CA TRP A 49 4.15 -35.05 19.17
C TRP A 49 4.65 -33.84 19.96
N SER A 50 5.42 -34.14 21.01
CA SER A 50 5.95 -33.10 21.90
C SER A 50 6.78 -32.06 21.10
N PRO A 51 6.67 -30.76 21.42
CA PRO A 51 7.43 -29.72 20.72
C PRO A 51 8.94 -29.96 20.73
N ALA A 52 9.48 -30.52 21.82
CA ALA A 52 10.89 -30.88 21.93
C ALA A 52 11.29 -31.95 20.90
N TYR A 53 10.44 -32.95 20.68
CA TYR A 53 10.69 -33.99 19.69
C TYR A 53 10.59 -33.46 18.26
N ARG A 54 9.63 -32.57 17.96
CA ARG A 54 9.52 -31.91 16.65
C ARG A 54 10.71 -31.00 16.33
N TRP A 55 11.23 -30.29 17.33
CA TRP A 55 12.48 -29.53 17.18
C TRP A 55 13.69 -30.44 16.97
N TYR A 56 13.77 -31.56 17.68
CA TYR A 56 14.78 -32.57 17.43
C TYR A 56 14.76 -33.07 15.97
N LEU A 57 13.58 -33.39 15.42
CA LEU A 57 13.43 -33.81 14.03
C LEU A 57 13.79 -32.70 13.02
N THR A 58 13.48 -31.45 13.35
CA THR A 58 13.85 -30.28 12.52
C THR A 58 15.37 -30.09 12.47
N LEU A 59 16.04 -30.20 13.63
CA LEU A 59 17.48 -30.14 13.74
C LEU A 59 18.16 -31.34 13.08
N LEU A 60 17.56 -32.53 13.18
CA LEU A 60 18.01 -33.72 12.47
C LEU A 60 17.94 -33.50 10.96
N GLY A 61 16.79 -33.05 10.42
CA GLY A 61 16.65 -32.72 8.99
C GLY A 61 17.66 -31.69 8.51
N GLY A 62 17.98 -30.69 9.35
CA GLY A 62 19.06 -29.74 9.13
C GLY A 62 20.44 -30.40 9.14
N LEU A 63 20.74 -31.26 10.12
CA LEU A 63 22.01 -31.99 10.20
C LEU A 63 22.26 -32.87 8.98
N LEU A 64 21.21 -33.51 8.44
CA LEU A 64 21.30 -34.31 7.21
C LEU A 64 21.66 -33.45 5.99
N VAL A 65 21.05 -32.27 5.88
CA VAL A 65 21.36 -31.31 4.82
C VAL A 65 22.77 -30.75 4.98
N LEU A 66 23.16 -30.40 6.22
CA LEU A 66 24.51 -29.96 6.54
C LEU A 66 25.54 -31.02 6.13
N ASN A 67 25.28 -32.29 6.41
CA ASN A 67 26.17 -33.38 6.02
C ASN A 67 26.34 -33.46 4.50
N ALA A 68 25.23 -33.43 3.75
CA ALA A 68 25.27 -33.45 2.29
C ALA A 68 26.07 -32.25 1.75
N THR A 69 25.70 -31.03 2.13
CA THR A 69 26.34 -29.82 1.60
C THR A 69 27.79 -29.69 2.06
N PHE A 70 28.15 -30.13 3.26
CA PHE A 70 29.53 -30.24 3.72
C PHE A 70 30.35 -31.21 2.84
N ALA A 71 29.81 -32.39 2.55
CA ALA A 71 30.49 -33.37 1.70
C ALA A 71 30.68 -32.92 0.25
N SER A 72 29.84 -31.98 -0.21
CA SER A 72 29.97 -31.44 -1.56
C SER A 72 31.24 -30.61 -1.73
N SER A 73 31.58 -29.77 -0.74
CA SER A 73 32.66 -28.79 -0.82
C SER A 73 33.94 -29.19 -0.09
N ALA A 74 33.88 -30.08 0.92
CA ALA A 74 35.04 -30.44 1.72
C ALA A 74 36.29 -30.85 0.92
N PRO A 75 36.19 -31.59 -0.20
CA PRO A 75 37.34 -31.95 -1.02
C PRO A 75 38.09 -30.76 -1.66
N SER A 76 37.54 -29.54 -1.62
CA SER A 76 38.22 -28.35 -2.14
C SER A 76 39.53 -28.03 -1.41
N GLY A 77 39.64 -28.43 -0.13
CA GLY A 77 40.84 -28.18 0.67
C GLY A 77 42.00 -29.14 0.40
N ILE A 78 41.76 -30.27 -0.29
CA ILE A 78 42.77 -31.32 -0.57
C ILE A 78 43.02 -31.48 -2.09
N ILE A 79 42.62 -30.49 -2.90
CA ILE A 79 42.73 -30.57 -4.37
C ILE A 79 44.19 -30.77 -4.79
N THR A 80 45.12 -30.09 -4.13
CA THR A 80 46.57 -30.18 -4.35
C THR A 80 47.07 -31.61 -4.18
N ASP A 81 46.70 -32.25 -3.07
CA ASP A 81 47.05 -33.64 -2.80
C ASP A 81 46.46 -34.63 -3.82
N LEU A 82 45.21 -34.39 -4.27
CA LEU A 82 44.57 -35.22 -5.28
C LEU A 82 45.27 -35.08 -6.65
N ILE A 83 45.71 -33.87 -7.00
CA ILE A 83 46.48 -33.58 -8.21
C ILE A 83 47.80 -34.34 -8.18
N GLU A 84 48.54 -34.27 -7.06
CA GLU A 84 49.84 -34.93 -6.92
C GLU A 84 49.69 -36.45 -6.93
N HIS A 85 48.75 -37.01 -6.16
CA HIS A 85 48.62 -38.46 -6.00
C HIS A 85 48.11 -39.18 -7.26
N PHE A 86 47.10 -38.63 -7.93
CA PHE A 86 46.49 -39.24 -9.11
C PHE A 86 47.04 -38.67 -10.43
N ASN A 87 48.04 -37.77 -10.36
CA ASN A 87 48.60 -37.04 -11.50
C ASN A 87 47.51 -36.38 -12.36
N LEU A 88 46.58 -35.68 -11.70
CA LEU A 88 45.42 -35.07 -12.34
C LEU A 88 45.76 -33.69 -12.89
N SER A 89 45.09 -33.29 -13.96
CA SER A 89 44.99 -31.87 -14.27
C SER A 89 44.09 -31.18 -13.25
N LEU A 90 44.28 -29.88 -13.04
CA LEU A 90 43.47 -29.07 -12.12
C LEU A 90 41.97 -29.17 -12.45
N GLU A 91 41.64 -29.29 -13.74
CA GLU A 91 40.27 -29.46 -14.25
C GLU A 91 39.67 -30.79 -13.80
N VAL A 92 40.42 -31.89 -13.91
CA VAL A 92 39.95 -33.23 -13.48
C VAL A 92 39.82 -33.31 -11.96
N ALA A 93 40.73 -32.67 -11.21
CA ALA A 93 40.60 -32.57 -9.76
C ALA A 93 39.36 -31.74 -9.36
N THR A 94 39.10 -30.62 -10.02
CA THR A 94 37.89 -29.79 -9.82
C THR A 94 36.61 -30.52 -10.24
N LEU A 95 36.69 -31.41 -11.24
CA LEU A 95 35.58 -32.25 -11.69
C LEU A 95 35.10 -33.19 -10.57
N THR A 96 36.01 -33.68 -9.72
CA THR A 96 35.63 -34.52 -8.56
C THR A 96 34.70 -33.77 -7.58
N ILE A 97 34.85 -32.45 -7.46
CA ILE A 97 33.97 -31.60 -6.64
C ILE A 97 32.65 -31.35 -7.37
N SER A 98 32.76 -30.93 -8.63
CA SER A 98 31.64 -30.50 -9.46
C SER A 98 30.64 -31.62 -9.73
N LEU A 99 31.09 -32.85 -9.95
CA LEU A 99 30.19 -33.98 -10.25
C LEU A 99 29.33 -34.41 -9.07
N PHE A 100 29.81 -34.24 -7.85
CA PHE A 100 28.98 -34.50 -6.67
C PHE A 100 27.83 -33.49 -6.59
N VAL A 101 28.11 -32.21 -6.87
CA VAL A 101 27.07 -31.17 -6.96
C VAL A 101 26.17 -31.42 -8.16
N ALA A 102 26.68 -31.90 -9.30
CA ALA A 102 25.86 -32.31 -10.44
C ALA A 102 24.88 -33.45 -10.07
N GLY A 103 25.27 -34.33 -9.16
CA GLY A 103 24.38 -35.32 -8.56
C GLY A 103 23.15 -34.70 -7.87
N TYR A 104 23.28 -33.49 -7.31
CA TYR A 104 22.14 -32.75 -6.74
C TYR A 104 21.12 -32.27 -7.78
N CYS A 105 21.46 -32.27 -9.06
CA CYS A 105 20.47 -31.97 -10.09
C CYS A 105 19.56 -33.17 -10.35
N VAL A 106 20.08 -34.40 -10.18
CA VAL A 106 19.37 -35.64 -10.50
C VAL A 106 18.63 -36.17 -9.27
N GLY A 107 19.28 -36.17 -8.10
CA GLY A 107 18.72 -36.76 -6.88
C GLY A 107 17.34 -36.23 -6.46
N PRO A 108 17.10 -34.91 -6.42
CA PRO A 108 15.79 -34.32 -6.09
C PRO A 108 14.63 -34.84 -6.92
N LEU A 109 14.88 -35.08 -8.21
CA LEU A 109 13.90 -35.57 -9.18
C LEU A 109 13.47 -37.01 -8.90
N LEU A 110 14.33 -37.78 -8.22
CA LEU A 110 14.07 -39.16 -7.83
C LEU A 110 13.50 -39.24 -6.41
N TRP A 111 14.18 -38.62 -5.44
CA TRP A 111 13.92 -38.86 -4.01
C TRP A 111 12.71 -38.12 -3.47
N GLY A 112 12.34 -36.97 -4.05
CA GLY A 112 11.13 -36.23 -3.68
C GLY A 112 9.87 -37.08 -3.91
N PRO A 113 9.55 -37.43 -5.17
CA PRO A 113 8.37 -38.22 -5.49
C PRO A 113 8.36 -39.61 -4.85
N LEU A 114 9.51 -40.29 -4.77
CA LEU A 114 9.58 -41.60 -4.11
C LEU A 114 9.25 -41.51 -2.61
N SER A 115 9.58 -40.40 -1.94
CA SER A 115 9.24 -40.22 -0.52
C SER A 115 7.77 -39.94 -0.27
N GLU A 116 7.04 -39.44 -1.26
CA GLU A 116 5.58 -39.28 -1.20
C GLU A 116 4.86 -40.62 -1.40
N GLN A 117 5.46 -41.55 -2.16
CA GLN A 117 4.85 -42.86 -2.42
C GLN A 117 5.17 -43.91 -1.36
N TYR A 118 6.42 -43.95 -0.90
CA TYR A 118 6.91 -44.99 0.01
C TYR A 118 7.09 -44.50 1.45
N GLY A 119 6.87 -43.21 1.72
CA GLY A 119 7.09 -42.57 3.01
C GLY A 119 8.46 -41.88 3.13
N ARG A 120 8.60 -40.94 4.08
CA ARG A 120 9.84 -40.19 4.26
C ARG A 120 10.96 -41.05 4.82
N ARG A 121 10.64 -41.88 5.82
CA ARG A 121 11.66 -42.62 6.59
C ARG A 121 12.41 -43.65 5.75
N PRO A 122 11.78 -44.52 4.95
CA PRO A 122 12.50 -45.52 4.15
C PRO A 122 13.45 -44.88 3.14
N ILE A 123 13.05 -43.77 2.51
CA ILE A 123 13.89 -43.06 1.55
C ILE A 123 15.13 -42.49 2.23
N PHE A 124 14.98 -41.81 3.39
CA PHE A 124 16.14 -41.32 4.14
C PHE A 124 17.12 -42.43 4.53
N ILE A 125 16.62 -43.58 4.98
CA ILE A 125 17.47 -44.72 5.38
C ILE A 125 18.26 -45.26 4.18
N VAL A 126 17.57 -45.59 3.09
CA VAL A 126 18.19 -46.20 1.92
C VAL A 126 19.23 -45.25 1.33
N THR A 127 18.89 -43.98 1.17
CA THR A 127 19.80 -43.03 0.53
C THR A 127 21.03 -42.76 1.37
N PHE A 128 20.92 -42.65 2.70
CA PHE A 128 22.09 -42.41 3.57
C PHE A 128 23.01 -43.62 3.72
N ILE A 129 22.47 -44.85 3.74
CA ILE A 129 23.30 -46.06 3.77
C ILE A 129 24.12 -46.16 2.48
N VAL A 130 23.46 -45.99 1.33
CA VAL A 130 24.12 -46.08 0.01
C VAL A 130 25.11 -44.94 -0.18
N TYR A 131 24.74 -43.72 0.19
CA TYR A 131 25.62 -42.56 0.19
C TYR A 131 26.87 -42.77 1.06
N THR A 132 26.72 -43.30 2.27
CA THR A 132 27.85 -43.61 3.16
C THR A 132 28.78 -44.63 2.50
N GLY A 133 28.24 -45.66 1.85
CA GLY A 133 29.01 -46.63 1.08
C GLY A 133 29.83 -46.00 -0.06
N PHE A 134 29.27 -45.02 -0.77
CA PHE A 134 30.02 -44.30 -1.80
C PHE A 134 31.15 -43.43 -1.22
N GLN A 135 30.99 -42.88 -0.02
CA GLN A 135 32.09 -42.16 0.65
C GLN A 135 33.24 -43.08 1.05
N VAL A 136 32.94 -44.31 1.49
CA VAL A 136 33.96 -45.37 1.67
C VAL A 136 34.65 -45.67 0.34
N GLY A 137 33.87 -45.77 -0.75
CA GLY A 137 34.40 -45.94 -2.10
C GLY A 137 35.37 -44.82 -2.51
N CYS A 138 35.07 -43.56 -2.18
CA CYS A 138 35.99 -42.44 -2.40
C CYS A 138 37.29 -42.57 -1.60
N ALA A 139 37.23 -42.96 -0.33
CA ALA A 139 38.42 -43.14 0.51
C ALA A 139 39.34 -44.27 0.02
N LEU A 140 38.74 -45.35 -0.52
CA LEU A 140 39.43 -46.53 -1.02
C LEU A 140 39.80 -46.45 -2.51
N SER A 141 39.46 -45.35 -3.18
CA SER A 141 39.72 -45.18 -4.61
C SER A 141 41.22 -45.29 -4.93
N GLN A 142 41.54 -46.06 -5.98
CA GLN A 142 42.92 -46.31 -6.43
C GLN A 142 43.20 -45.71 -7.81
N ASN A 143 42.15 -45.25 -8.51
CA ASN A 143 42.27 -44.62 -9.82
C ASN A 143 41.27 -43.47 -9.98
N THR A 144 41.57 -42.56 -10.90
CA THR A 144 40.81 -41.34 -11.18
C THR A 144 39.34 -41.61 -11.54
N ALA A 145 39.08 -42.66 -12.32
CA ALA A 145 37.71 -43.00 -12.71
C ALA A 145 36.85 -43.38 -11.51
N SER A 146 37.38 -44.18 -10.59
CA SER A 146 36.67 -44.63 -9.39
C SER A 146 36.26 -43.47 -8.48
N ILE A 147 37.17 -42.53 -8.20
CA ILE A 147 36.85 -41.38 -7.34
C ILE A 147 35.78 -40.47 -7.98
N ILE A 148 35.85 -40.26 -9.29
CA ILE A 148 34.87 -39.47 -10.05
C ILE A 148 33.47 -40.10 -10.02
N ILE A 149 33.38 -41.41 -10.28
CA ILE A 149 32.10 -42.14 -10.31
C ILE A 149 31.46 -42.17 -8.92
N PHE A 150 32.24 -42.51 -7.88
CA PHE A 150 31.73 -42.55 -6.52
C PHE A 150 31.31 -41.17 -6.02
N ARG A 151 31.98 -40.10 -6.46
CA ARG A 151 31.55 -38.72 -6.19
C ARG A 151 30.22 -38.38 -6.84
N LEU A 152 30.03 -38.71 -8.12
CA LEU A 152 28.75 -38.46 -8.80
C LEU A 152 27.60 -39.22 -8.12
N LEU A 153 27.78 -40.53 -7.92
CA LEU A 153 26.76 -41.37 -7.29
C LEU A 153 26.50 -40.93 -5.85
N GLY A 154 27.55 -40.63 -5.08
CA GLY A 154 27.43 -40.06 -3.74
C GLY A 154 26.58 -38.79 -3.71
N GLY A 155 26.77 -37.89 -4.68
CA GLY A 155 25.99 -36.66 -4.83
C GLY A 155 24.50 -36.92 -5.09
N ILE A 156 24.17 -37.89 -5.96
CA ILE A 156 22.77 -38.25 -6.26
C ILE A 156 22.04 -38.69 -4.99
N PHE A 157 22.64 -39.59 -4.21
CA PHE A 157 22.02 -40.10 -2.98
C PHE A 157 22.06 -39.09 -1.82
N ALA A 158 23.10 -38.26 -1.74
CA ALA A 158 23.20 -37.18 -0.76
C ALA A 158 22.17 -36.07 -0.98
N ALA A 159 21.52 -35.99 -2.14
CA ALA A 159 20.52 -34.96 -2.42
C ALA A 159 19.15 -35.20 -1.73
N ALA A 160 18.92 -36.40 -1.18
CA ALA A 160 17.63 -36.75 -0.58
C ALA A 160 17.19 -35.80 0.56
N PRO A 161 18.06 -35.35 1.49
CA PRO A 161 17.68 -34.36 2.50
C PRO A 161 17.42 -32.96 1.95
N LEU A 162 18.08 -32.57 0.86
CA LEU A 162 17.88 -31.25 0.25
C LEU A 162 16.43 -31.08 -0.22
N THR A 163 15.77 -32.18 -0.58
CA THR A 163 14.35 -32.20 -0.94
C THR A 163 13.46 -32.60 0.21
N ASN A 164 13.74 -33.74 0.84
CA ASN A 164 12.80 -34.37 1.75
C ASN A 164 12.80 -33.76 3.15
N SER A 165 13.85 -33.05 3.57
CA SER A 165 13.86 -32.40 4.90
C SER A 165 12.86 -31.25 4.97
N GLY A 166 12.64 -30.51 3.88
CA GLY A 166 11.61 -29.47 3.81
C GLY A 166 10.20 -30.07 3.93
N ALA A 167 9.97 -31.19 3.25
CA ALA A 167 8.71 -31.94 3.33
C ALA A 167 8.48 -32.55 4.73
N LEU A 168 9.52 -33.11 5.35
CA LEU A 168 9.48 -33.60 6.72
C LEU A 168 9.07 -32.50 7.71
N ILE A 169 9.62 -31.28 7.56
CA ILE A 169 9.27 -30.16 8.45
C ILE A 169 7.80 -29.75 8.26
N SER A 170 7.28 -29.80 7.03
CA SER A 170 5.84 -29.55 6.79
C SER A 170 4.94 -30.67 7.30
N ASP A 171 5.45 -31.90 7.40
CA ASP A 171 4.68 -33.05 7.88
C ASP A 171 4.50 -33.01 9.43
N ILE A 172 5.32 -32.24 10.16
CA ILE A 172 5.31 -32.21 11.65
C ILE A 172 4.93 -30.85 12.27
N TRP A 173 5.01 -29.74 11.52
CA TRP A 173 4.71 -28.39 12.03
C TRP A 173 3.49 -27.78 11.35
N ASP A 174 2.59 -27.20 12.15
CA ASP A 174 1.42 -26.49 11.67
C ASP A 174 1.79 -25.21 10.92
N ALA A 175 0.89 -24.70 10.09
CA ALA A 175 1.13 -23.54 9.23
C ALA A 175 1.57 -22.26 9.99
N GLY A 176 1.18 -22.11 11.26
CA GLY A 176 1.53 -20.94 12.07
C GLY A 176 2.96 -20.99 12.64
N THR A 177 3.46 -22.18 13.00
CA THR A 177 4.79 -22.35 13.61
C THR A 177 5.86 -22.85 12.64
N ARG A 178 5.47 -23.47 11.53
CA ARG A 178 6.34 -23.98 10.45
C ARG A 178 7.34 -22.95 9.93
N GLY A 179 6.96 -21.68 9.86
CA GLY A 179 7.85 -20.60 9.41
C GLY A 179 9.12 -20.47 10.26
N LYS A 180 9.01 -20.65 11.59
CA LYS A 180 10.16 -20.58 12.52
C LYS A 180 11.07 -21.80 12.34
N ALA A 181 10.49 -22.98 12.20
CA ALA A 181 11.24 -24.22 11.98
C ALA A 181 12.01 -24.20 10.65
N LEU A 182 11.36 -23.75 9.56
CA LEU A 182 12.02 -23.58 8.26
C LEU A 182 13.12 -22.53 8.30
N ALA A 183 12.94 -21.41 9.00
CA ALA A 183 13.97 -20.39 9.15
C ALA A 183 15.24 -20.94 9.80
N VAL A 184 15.12 -21.73 10.88
CA VAL A 184 16.28 -22.39 11.52
C VAL A 184 16.90 -23.44 10.61
N PHE A 185 16.09 -24.24 9.93
CA PHE A 185 16.56 -25.24 8.97
C PHE A 185 17.38 -24.64 7.81
N THR A 186 17.00 -23.45 7.32
CA THR A 186 17.69 -22.81 6.19
C THR A 186 19.15 -22.46 6.46
N LEU A 187 19.60 -22.42 7.72
CA LEU A 187 21.01 -22.22 8.07
C LEU A 187 21.89 -23.41 7.65
N ALA A 188 21.35 -24.62 7.67
CA ALA A 188 22.10 -25.84 7.41
C ALA A 188 22.64 -25.97 5.96
N PRO A 189 21.86 -25.68 4.90
CA PRO A 189 22.37 -25.69 3.53
C PRO A 189 23.60 -24.79 3.33
N PHE A 190 23.64 -23.63 3.98
CA PHE A 190 24.73 -22.65 3.82
C PHE A 190 25.93 -22.94 4.71
N ALA A 191 25.72 -23.52 5.89
CA ALA A 191 26.81 -23.84 6.80
C ALA A 191 27.76 -24.90 6.23
N GLY A 192 27.26 -25.88 5.47
CA GLY A 192 28.10 -26.96 4.92
C GLY A 192 29.20 -26.48 3.97
N PRO A 193 28.88 -25.66 2.94
CA PRO A 193 29.87 -25.10 2.03
C PRO A 193 30.91 -24.21 2.71
N CYS A 194 30.56 -23.57 3.83
CA CYS A 194 31.50 -22.78 4.62
C CYS A 194 32.44 -23.64 5.48
N LEU A 195 31.91 -24.70 6.10
CA LEU A 195 32.69 -25.55 7.02
C LEU A 195 33.55 -26.58 6.28
N GLY A 196 33.09 -27.07 5.13
CA GLY A 196 33.78 -28.10 4.34
C GLY A 196 35.23 -27.74 4.00
N PRO A 197 35.49 -26.60 3.32
CA PRO A 197 36.84 -26.20 2.94
C PRO A 197 37.76 -25.95 4.13
N VAL A 198 37.22 -25.48 5.25
CA VAL A 198 38.00 -25.24 6.48
C VAL A 198 38.51 -26.55 7.07
N VAL A 199 37.66 -27.58 7.15
CA VAL A 199 38.07 -28.92 7.62
C VAL A 199 38.99 -29.59 6.60
N GLY A 200 38.70 -29.45 5.30
CA GLY A 200 39.55 -29.94 4.22
C GLY A 200 40.96 -29.37 4.26
N GLY A 201 41.08 -28.05 4.39
CA GLY A 201 42.37 -27.37 4.48
C GLY A 201 43.12 -27.64 5.79
N TYR A 202 42.41 -27.86 6.91
CA TYR A 202 43.05 -28.30 8.15
C TYR A 202 43.66 -29.71 8.01
N ILE A 203 42.97 -30.63 7.34
CA ILE A 203 43.48 -31.99 7.10
C ILE A 203 44.74 -31.96 6.22
N ASP A 204 44.71 -31.17 5.14
CA ASP A 204 45.86 -30.92 4.26
C ASP A 204 47.07 -30.38 5.05
N THR A 205 46.86 -29.33 5.85
CA THR A 205 47.94 -28.70 6.65
C THR A 205 48.43 -29.55 7.83
N SER A 206 47.63 -30.48 8.34
CA SER A 206 48.01 -31.38 9.43
C SER A 206 48.98 -32.50 9.01
N GLY A 207 49.25 -32.64 7.71
CA GLY A 207 50.09 -33.70 7.15
C GLY A 207 49.38 -35.07 7.08
N ALA A 208 48.07 -35.11 7.28
CA ALA A 208 47.27 -36.31 7.11
C ALA A 208 47.00 -36.56 5.62
N SER A 209 46.99 -37.84 5.20
CA SER A 209 46.68 -38.18 3.80
C SER A 209 45.30 -37.69 3.39
N TRP A 210 45.16 -37.23 2.14
CA TRP A 210 43.88 -36.87 1.49
C TRP A 210 42.72 -37.87 1.73
N ARG A 211 43.04 -39.16 1.93
CA ARG A 211 42.06 -40.21 2.24
C ARG A 211 41.30 -39.96 3.53
N TRP A 212 41.94 -39.33 4.52
CA TRP A 212 41.32 -39.02 5.81
C TRP A 212 40.13 -38.08 5.69
N LEU A 213 40.13 -37.19 4.71
CA LEU A 213 38.95 -36.37 4.47
C LEU A 213 37.72 -37.21 4.14
N PHE A 214 37.86 -38.20 3.26
CA PHE A 214 36.76 -39.09 2.90
C PHE A 214 36.37 -40.03 4.04
N TRP A 215 37.30 -40.38 4.93
CA TRP A 215 36.97 -41.08 6.18
C TRP A 215 36.17 -40.19 7.14
N VAL A 216 36.50 -38.91 7.28
CA VAL A 216 35.71 -37.95 8.07
C VAL A 216 34.31 -37.80 7.48
N LEU A 217 34.17 -37.69 6.16
CA LEU A 217 32.88 -37.67 5.49
C LEU A 217 32.08 -38.95 5.70
N THR A 218 32.74 -40.10 5.67
CA THR A 218 32.13 -41.41 5.94
C THR A 218 31.63 -41.50 7.38
N LEU A 219 32.44 -41.09 8.36
CA LEU A 219 32.05 -41.11 9.77
C LEU A 219 30.87 -40.18 10.03
N PHE A 220 30.87 -38.99 9.42
CA PHE A 220 29.77 -38.03 9.58
C PHE A 220 28.48 -38.55 8.91
N ALA A 221 28.57 -39.11 7.70
CA ALA A 221 27.44 -39.73 7.00
C ALA A 221 26.90 -40.96 7.75
N GLY A 222 27.79 -41.81 8.25
CA GLY A 222 27.45 -42.98 9.06
C GLY A 222 26.77 -42.61 10.39
N PHE A 223 27.24 -41.56 11.06
CA PHE A 223 26.58 -41.03 12.26
C PHE A 223 25.17 -40.55 11.94
N CYS A 224 24.99 -39.81 10.84
CA CYS A 224 23.66 -39.39 10.37
C CYS A 224 22.77 -40.60 10.04
N ALA A 225 23.31 -41.63 9.38
CA ALA A 225 22.58 -42.86 9.06
C ALA A 225 22.10 -43.61 10.32
N VAL A 226 22.96 -43.71 11.34
CA VAL A 226 22.60 -44.29 12.64
C VAL A 226 21.46 -43.51 13.28
N LEU A 227 21.54 -42.18 13.32
CA LEU A 227 20.45 -41.35 13.84
C LEU A 227 19.15 -41.58 13.08
N ILE A 228 19.17 -41.57 11.75
CA ILE A 228 17.97 -41.83 10.93
C ILE A 228 17.35 -43.20 11.28
N ILE A 229 18.17 -44.26 11.36
CA ILE A 229 17.68 -45.63 11.60
C ILE A 229 16.96 -45.73 12.95
N PHE A 230 17.55 -45.17 14.00
CA PHE A 230 17.06 -45.35 15.38
C PHE A 230 16.06 -44.28 15.84
N THR A 231 16.10 -43.05 15.30
CA THR A 231 15.38 -41.92 15.88
C THR A 231 14.37 -41.26 14.95
N LEU A 232 14.45 -41.46 13.63
CA LEU A 232 13.51 -40.89 12.65
C LEU A 232 12.27 -41.80 12.51
N PRO A 233 11.07 -41.37 12.94
CA PRO A 233 9.83 -42.09 12.69
C PRO A 233 9.33 -41.79 11.27
N GLU A 234 8.33 -42.54 10.81
CA GLU A 234 7.60 -42.12 9.61
C GLU A 234 6.80 -40.86 9.95
N THR A 235 6.92 -39.82 9.13
CA THR A 235 6.25 -38.53 9.33
C THR A 235 5.12 -38.30 8.33
N TYR A 236 5.08 -39.04 7.22
CA TYR A 236 4.10 -38.79 6.20
C TYR A 236 2.72 -39.37 6.57
N ALA A 237 1.79 -38.48 6.91
CA ALA A 237 0.44 -38.79 7.37
C ALA A 237 -0.30 -39.85 6.50
N PRO A 238 -0.31 -39.77 5.16
CA PRO A 238 -0.98 -40.78 4.32
C PRO A 238 -0.46 -42.21 4.51
N ILE A 239 0.85 -42.40 4.65
CA ILE A 239 1.45 -43.74 4.83
C ILE A 239 1.22 -44.28 6.25
N ILE A 240 1.17 -43.39 7.24
CA ILE A 240 0.79 -43.75 8.61
C ILE A 240 -0.66 -44.27 8.62
N LEU A 241 -1.58 -43.60 7.92
CA LEU A 241 -2.98 -44.03 7.81
C LEU A 241 -3.13 -45.37 7.08
N VAL A 242 -2.33 -45.65 6.03
CA VAL A 242 -2.27 -46.97 5.37
C VAL A 242 -1.88 -48.06 6.37
N SER A 243 -0.88 -47.79 7.20
CA SER A 243 -0.44 -48.74 8.23
C SER A 243 -1.50 -48.95 9.31
N LYS A 244 -2.19 -47.88 9.72
CA LYS A 244 -3.31 -47.92 10.67
C LYS A 244 -4.50 -48.70 10.10
N ALA A 245 -4.87 -48.48 8.84
CA ALA A 245 -5.93 -49.22 8.16
C ALA A 245 -5.63 -50.72 8.08
N LYS A 246 -4.40 -51.10 7.71
CA LYS A 246 -3.95 -52.51 7.73
C LYS A 246 -4.02 -53.12 9.13
N ALA A 247 -3.57 -52.39 10.16
CA ALA A 247 -3.63 -52.87 11.54
C ALA A 247 -5.07 -53.05 12.03
N ILE A 248 -6.00 -52.17 11.62
CA ILE A 248 -7.43 -52.30 11.91
C ILE A 248 -7.99 -53.54 11.21
N ARG A 249 -7.78 -53.71 9.89
CA ARG A 249 -8.21 -54.91 9.14
C ARG A 249 -7.77 -56.21 9.81
N ILE A 250 -6.52 -56.29 10.24
CA ILE A 250 -5.97 -57.48 10.93
C ILE A 250 -6.62 -57.71 12.30
N ARG A 251 -6.93 -56.64 13.04
CA ARG A 251 -7.53 -56.74 14.39
C ARG A 251 -9.03 -57.02 14.36
N THR A 252 -9.76 -56.47 13.38
CA THR A 252 -11.21 -56.60 13.27
C THR A 252 -11.63 -57.78 12.41
N GLY A 253 -10.75 -58.28 11.53
CA GLY A 253 -11.10 -59.27 10.50
C GLY A 253 -12.03 -58.74 9.41
N ASP A 254 -12.24 -57.41 9.37
CA ASP A 254 -13.12 -56.71 8.43
C ASP A 254 -12.26 -55.96 7.40
N ASP A 255 -12.34 -56.38 6.14
CA ASP A 255 -11.59 -55.79 5.02
C ASP A 255 -12.13 -54.43 4.58
N GLY A 256 -13.27 -53.95 5.12
CA GLY A 256 -13.94 -52.72 4.72
C GLY A 256 -13.28 -51.39 5.13
N TYR A 257 -12.17 -51.42 5.88
CA TYR A 257 -11.44 -50.21 6.30
C TYR A 257 -10.36 -49.83 5.30
N TYR A 258 -10.33 -48.59 4.79
CA TYR A 258 -9.34 -48.13 3.80
C TYR A 258 -8.68 -46.81 4.20
N ALA A 259 -7.40 -46.66 3.88
CA ALA A 259 -6.75 -45.35 3.98
C ALA A 259 -7.05 -44.52 2.72
N PRO A 260 -7.11 -43.16 2.81
CA PRO A 260 -7.37 -42.32 1.65
C PRO A 260 -6.44 -42.58 0.45
N LEU A 261 -5.16 -42.89 0.71
CA LEU A 261 -4.17 -43.23 -0.32
C LEU A 261 -4.44 -44.57 -1.04
N GLU A 262 -5.24 -45.47 -0.46
CA GLU A 262 -5.58 -46.78 -1.06
C GLU A 262 -6.82 -46.71 -1.97
N VAL A 263 -7.60 -45.62 -1.90
CA VAL A 263 -8.82 -45.41 -2.70
C VAL A 263 -8.47 -44.83 -4.08
N GLU A 264 -7.30 -44.21 -4.24
CA GLU A 264 -6.78 -43.82 -5.55
C GLU A 264 -6.44 -45.06 -6.39
N GLU A 265 -6.94 -45.11 -7.64
CA GLU A 265 -6.68 -46.22 -8.57
C GLU A 265 -5.17 -46.55 -8.64
N LYS A 266 -4.82 -47.83 -8.42
CA LYS A 266 -3.44 -48.32 -8.59
C LYS A 266 -2.98 -48.12 -10.03
N LYS A 267 -2.32 -46.99 -10.30
CA LYS A 267 -1.68 -46.69 -11.57
C LYS A 267 -0.62 -47.77 -11.89
N THR A 268 -0.54 -48.19 -13.15
CA THR A 268 0.48 -49.14 -13.64
C THR A 268 1.89 -48.59 -13.39
N ILE A 269 2.86 -49.44 -13.03
CA ILE A 269 4.26 -49.08 -12.69
C ILE A 269 4.89 -48.15 -13.75
N PHE A 270 4.61 -48.40 -15.03
CA PHE A 270 5.09 -47.58 -16.15
C PHE A 270 4.52 -46.15 -16.12
N LYS A 271 3.21 -46.01 -15.88
CA LYS A 271 2.52 -44.71 -15.82
C LYS A 271 2.89 -43.94 -14.55
N GLN A 272 3.15 -44.64 -13.44
CA GLN A 272 3.69 -44.03 -12.22
C GLN A 272 5.12 -43.52 -12.43
N THR A 273 5.98 -44.25 -13.13
CA THR A 273 7.35 -43.82 -13.38
C THR A 273 7.39 -42.64 -14.35
N GLU A 274 6.51 -42.62 -15.36
CA GLU A 274 6.32 -41.47 -16.25
C GLU A 274 5.83 -40.24 -15.46
N ASP A 275 4.80 -40.37 -14.61
CA ASP A 275 4.30 -39.26 -13.79
C ASP A 275 5.35 -38.75 -12.79
N ILE A 276 6.21 -39.61 -12.24
CA ILE A 276 7.25 -39.23 -11.28
C ILE A 276 8.41 -38.50 -11.95
N VAL A 277 8.93 -39.06 -13.05
CA VAL A 277 10.13 -38.54 -13.71
C VAL A 277 9.77 -37.38 -14.64
N ALA A 278 8.65 -37.45 -15.37
CA ALA A 278 8.30 -36.43 -16.36
C ALA A 278 7.62 -35.21 -15.76
N ARG A 279 6.93 -35.29 -14.60
CA ARG A 279 6.18 -34.16 -14.03
C ARG A 279 7.06 -32.99 -13.56
N PRO A 280 8.21 -33.20 -12.91
CA PRO A 280 9.14 -32.11 -12.60
C PRO A 280 9.71 -31.44 -13.86
N PHE A 281 9.99 -32.20 -14.94
CA PHE A 281 10.46 -31.64 -16.20
C PHE A 281 9.34 -30.95 -16.98
N LYS A 282 8.12 -31.50 -16.98
CA LYS A 282 6.94 -30.83 -17.53
C LYS A 282 6.72 -29.50 -16.83
N ILE A 283 6.75 -29.45 -15.50
CA ILE A 283 6.65 -28.19 -14.74
C ILE A 283 7.82 -27.25 -15.06
N LEU A 284 9.07 -27.75 -15.11
CA LEU A 284 10.24 -26.93 -15.39
C LEU A 284 10.24 -26.30 -16.80
N PHE A 285 9.72 -27.02 -17.81
CA PHE A 285 9.71 -26.57 -19.22
C PHE A 285 8.37 -26.00 -19.69
N GLN A 286 7.28 -26.18 -18.93
CA GLN A 286 5.94 -25.68 -19.25
C GLN A 286 5.50 -24.51 -18.37
N GLU A 287 6.25 -24.17 -17.31
CA GLU A 287 5.98 -22.99 -16.48
C GLU A 287 6.97 -21.85 -16.81
N PRO A 288 6.65 -20.98 -17.80
CA PRO A 288 7.44 -19.79 -18.18
C PRO A 288 7.84 -18.92 -17.00
N MET A 289 7.03 -18.95 -15.94
CA MET A 289 7.21 -18.20 -14.72
C MET A 289 8.50 -18.58 -13.98
N LEU A 290 8.89 -19.86 -13.92
CA LEU A 290 10.10 -20.27 -13.19
C LEU A 290 11.39 -19.83 -13.90
N ILE A 291 11.44 -19.97 -15.23
CA ILE A 291 12.59 -19.53 -16.04
C ILE A 291 12.69 -17.99 -16.02
N ALA A 292 11.57 -17.30 -16.17
CA ALA A 292 11.51 -15.84 -16.09
C ALA A 292 11.95 -15.32 -14.71
N ILE A 293 11.50 -15.95 -13.61
CA ILE A 293 11.86 -15.55 -12.24
C ILE A 293 13.36 -15.71 -12.01
N THR A 294 13.96 -16.82 -12.44
CA THR A 294 15.38 -17.09 -12.15
C THR A 294 16.31 -16.11 -12.89
N THR A 295 15.99 -15.78 -14.14
CA THR A 295 16.75 -14.79 -14.92
C THR A 295 16.47 -13.36 -14.47
N TYR A 296 15.23 -13.01 -14.14
CA TYR A 296 14.83 -11.70 -13.61
C TYR A 296 15.48 -11.38 -12.27
N MET A 297 15.60 -12.36 -11.37
CA MET A 297 16.26 -12.21 -10.07
C MET A 297 17.73 -11.76 -10.20
N SER A 298 18.44 -12.16 -11.26
CA SER A 298 19.82 -11.71 -11.51
C SER A 298 19.91 -10.23 -11.90
N TYR A 299 18.93 -9.72 -12.65
CA TYR A 299 18.82 -8.31 -13.02
C TYR A 299 18.50 -7.42 -11.81
N LEU A 300 17.55 -7.87 -10.98
CA LEU A 300 17.15 -7.17 -9.76
C LEU A 300 18.27 -7.12 -8.70
N ALA A 301 19.09 -8.17 -8.58
CA ALA A 301 20.09 -8.22 -7.53
C ALA A 301 21.34 -7.36 -7.81
N VAL A 302 21.73 -7.19 -9.08
CA VAL A 302 23.04 -6.60 -9.43
C VAL A 302 22.92 -5.23 -10.10
N TYR A 303 21.99 -5.06 -11.03
CA TYR A 303 21.95 -3.86 -11.88
C TYR A 303 20.93 -2.84 -11.41
N ASN A 304 19.78 -3.29 -10.89
CA ASN A 304 18.76 -2.39 -10.35
C ASN A 304 19.27 -1.54 -9.17
N PRO A 305 20.00 -2.08 -8.16
CA PRO A 305 20.51 -1.28 -7.04
C PRO A 305 21.59 -0.29 -7.46
N ARG A 306 22.30 -0.56 -8.57
CA ARG A 306 23.28 0.38 -9.15
C ARG A 306 22.59 1.54 -9.86
N TYR A 307 21.51 1.26 -10.58
CA TYR A 307 20.72 2.30 -11.22
C TYR A 307 19.97 3.18 -10.19
N GLU A 308 19.44 2.59 -9.11
CA GLU A 308 18.83 3.33 -8.00
C GLU A 308 19.81 4.33 -7.36
N ARG A 309 21.08 3.93 -7.17
CA ARG A 309 22.13 4.86 -6.70
C ARG A 309 22.40 5.99 -7.69
N LEU A 310 22.35 5.73 -9.00
CA LEU A 310 22.47 6.77 -10.02
C LEU A 310 21.25 7.71 -9.98
N VAL A 311 20.04 7.19 -9.76
CA VAL A 311 18.84 8.03 -9.60
C VAL A 311 18.98 8.96 -8.40
N GLU A 312 19.55 8.51 -7.29
CA GLU A 312 19.85 9.37 -6.14
C GLU A 312 20.91 10.42 -6.44
N GLN A 313 21.99 10.05 -7.16
CA GLN A 313 23.09 10.96 -7.48
C GLN A 313 22.71 12.08 -8.47
N TYR A 314 21.80 11.80 -9.40
CA TYR A 314 21.41 12.79 -10.40
C TYR A 314 20.25 13.69 -9.95
N ARG A 315 19.63 13.48 -8.76
CA ARG A 315 18.54 14.33 -8.26
C ARG A 315 18.98 15.80 -8.15
N PRO A 316 18.17 16.75 -8.66
CA PRO A 316 16.80 16.62 -9.15
C PRO A 316 16.65 16.25 -10.65
N ASN A 317 17.74 16.06 -11.39
CA ASN A 317 17.74 15.74 -12.82
C ASN A 317 17.51 14.25 -13.10
N LYS A 318 16.97 13.95 -14.29
CA LYS A 318 16.83 12.55 -14.75
C LYS A 318 18.19 11.95 -15.11
N VAL A 319 18.38 10.68 -14.77
CA VAL A 319 19.58 9.91 -15.17
C VAL A 319 19.63 9.84 -16.70
N PRO A 320 20.78 10.16 -17.33
CA PRO A 320 20.92 10.06 -18.78
C PRO A 320 20.57 8.63 -19.28
N PRO A 321 19.73 8.49 -20.32
CA PRO A 321 19.37 7.18 -20.90
C PRO A 321 20.58 6.31 -21.24
N GLU A 322 21.71 6.93 -21.60
CA GLU A 322 22.97 6.27 -21.93
C GLU A 322 23.51 5.38 -20.79
N GLN A 323 23.14 5.63 -19.53
CA GLN A 323 23.53 4.79 -18.39
C GLN A 323 22.89 3.40 -18.42
N ARG A 324 21.79 3.21 -19.18
CA ARG A 324 21.19 1.88 -19.42
C ARG A 324 22.04 0.99 -20.32
N LEU A 325 22.96 1.56 -21.10
CA LEU A 325 23.79 0.85 -22.08
C LEU A 325 24.96 0.09 -21.43
N ASP A 326 25.27 0.34 -20.16
CA ASP A 326 26.43 -0.24 -19.46
C ASP A 326 26.42 -1.78 -19.43
N ILE A 327 25.24 -2.38 -19.37
CA ILE A 327 25.05 -3.83 -19.42
C ILE A 327 25.31 -4.36 -20.83
N ALA A 328 24.83 -3.64 -21.86
CA ALA A 328 25.02 -4.02 -23.26
C ALA A 328 26.48 -3.94 -23.70
N ILE A 329 27.26 -3.01 -23.14
CA ILE A 329 28.71 -2.88 -23.38
C ILE A 329 29.46 -4.16 -22.96
N ILE A 330 29.02 -4.80 -21.87
CA ILE A 330 29.61 -6.06 -21.38
C ILE A 330 29.04 -7.26 -22.14
N ALA A 331 27.74 -7.25 -22.43
CA ALA A 331 27.06 -8.39 -23.06
C ALA A 331 27.39 -8.54 -24.56
N ALA A 332 27.64 -7.46 -25.31
CA ALA A 332 27.93 -7.51 -26.74
C ALA A 332 29.22 -8.29 -27.10
N PRO A 333 30.36 -8.11 -26.40
CA PRO A 333 31.53 -8.97 -26.57
C PRO A 333 31.25 -10.44 -26.23
N VAL A 334 30.48 -10.72 -25.18
CA VAL A 334 30.13 -12.09 -24.76
C VAL A 334 29.28 -12.79 -25.83
N PHE A 335 28.39 -12.06 -26.50
CA PHE A 335 27.59 -12.56 -27.62
C PHE A 335 28.46 -12.97 -28.82
N ALA A 336 29.44 -12.13 -29.19
CA ALA A 336 30.38 -12.45 -30.27
C ALA A 336 31.28 -13.66 -29.93
N ILE A 337 31.82 -13.70 -28.70
CA ILE A 337 32.62 -14.85 -28.21
C ILE A 337 31.79 -16.14 -28.24
N GLY A 338 30.50 -16.08 -27.90
CA GLY A 338 29.60 -17.23 -27.98
C GLY A 338 29.49 -17.81 -29.40
N PHE A 339 29.39 -16.98 -30.43
CA PHE A 339 29.33 -17.45 -31.83
C PHE A 339 30.66 -17.99 -32.35
N PHE A 340 31.80 -17.39 -31.98
CA PHE A 340 33.11 -17.96 -32.33
C PHE A 340 33.36 -19.29 -31.61
N TRP A 341 32.97 -19.38 -30.34
CA TRP A 341 33.00 -20.62 -29.57
C TRP A 341 32.15 -21.67 -30.28
N PHE A 342 30.89 -21.39 -30.59
CA PHE A 342 30.01 -22.34 -31.29
C PHE A 342 30.61 -22.79 -32.64
N GLY A 343 31.07 -21.85 -33.46
CA GLY A 343 31.64 -22.13 -34.78
C GLY A 343 32.83 -23.08 -34.71
N TRP A 344 33.82 -22.78 -33.87
CA TRP A 344 35.06 -23.56 -33.81
C TRP A 344 35.00 -24.78 -32.89
N THR A 345 33.90 -24.97 -32.16
CA THR A 345 33.63 -26.21 -31.40
C THR A 345 32.63 -27.13 -32.08
N SER A 346 32.07 -26.74 -33.22
CA SER A 346 31.14 -27.56 -34.03
C SER A 346 31.80 -28.69 -34.84
N TYR A 347 33.04 -29.07 -34.52
CA TYR A 347 33.69 -30.21 -35.17
C TYR A 347 33.13 -31.52 -34.62
N PRO A 348 32.85 -32.53 -35.47
CA PRO A 348 32.40 -33.85 -35.00
C PRO A 348 33.38 -34.55 -34.03
N SER A 349 34.66 -34.15 -34.03
CA SER A 349 35.71 -34.66 -33.13
C SER A 349 35.74 -33.98 -31.76
N ILE A 350 35.06 -32.84 -31.59
CA ILE A 350 34.96 -32.10 -30.33
C ILE A 350 33.64 -32.48 -29.66
N SER A 351 33.67 -32.71 -28.35
CA SER A 351 32.48 -33.09 -27.57
C SER A 351 31.32 -32.14 -27.82
N PHE A 352 30.12 -32.68 -28.05
CA PHE A 352 28.90 -31.89 -28.31
C PHE A 352 28.56 -30.90 -27.17
N TRP A 353 29.10 -31.14 -25.97
CA TRP A 353 29.01 -30.21 -24.84
C TRP A 353 29.68 -28.86 -25.11
N ALA A 354 30.77 -28.82 -25.87
CA ALA A 354 31.49 -27.58 -26.15
C ALA A 354 30.65 -26.57 -26.96
N PRO A 355 30.01 -26.94 -28.10
CA PRO A 355 29.08 -26.05 -28.78
C PRO A 355 27.78 -25.85 -27.98
N MET A 356 27.32 -26.83 -27.20
CA MET A 356 26.13 -26.65 -26.36
C MET A 356 26.32 -25.58 -25.26
N MET A 357 27.47 -25.57 -24.59
CA MET A 357 27.78 -24.59 -23.55
C MET A 357 27.92 -23.16 -24.11
N SER A 358 28.31 -23.01 -25.37
CA SER A 358 28.30 -21.69 -26.03
C SER A 358 26.88 -21.10 -26.13
N GLY A 359 25.84 -21.96 -26.22
CA GLY A 359 24.44 -21.55 -26.23
C GLY A 359 23.99 -20.85 -24.94
N VAL A 360 24.61 -21.17 -23.79
CA VAL A 360 24.35 -20.48 -22.52
C VAL A 360 24.84 -19.03 -22.57
N PHE A 361 26.04 -18.81 -23.11
CA PHE A 361 26.61 -17.47 -23.26
C PHE A 361 25.84 -16.65 -24.30
N ILE A 362 25.43 -17.27 -25.42
CA ILE A 362 24.58 -16.64 -26.43
C ILE A 362 23.22 -16.26 -25.81
N GLY A 363 22.56 -17.18 -25.08
CA GLY A 363 21.26 -16.92 -24.46
C GLY A 363 21.29 -15.81 -23.40
N LEU A 364 22.27 -15.85 -22.50
CA LEU A 364 22.43 -14.83 -21.45
C LEU A 364 22.72 -13.44 -22.03
N SER A 365 23.61 -13.38 -23.02
CA SER A 365 23.98 -12.11 -23.66
C SER A 365 22.83 -11.51 -24.47
N VAL A 366 22.02 -12.33 -25.17
CA VAL A 366 20.81 -11.86 -25.86
C VAL A 366 19.83 -11.21 -24.91
N VAL A 367 19.57 -11.83 -23.74
CA VAL A 367 18.64 -11.28 -22.75
C VAL A 367 19.15 -9.94 -22.21
N PHE A 368 20.44 -9.84 -21.88
CA PHE A 368 21.02 -8.61 -21.35
C PHE A 368 21.11 -7.48 -22.39
N ILE A 369 21.47 -7.78 -23.64
CA ILE A 369 21.45 -6.81 -24.74
C ILE A 369 20.00 -6.36 -24.98
N PHE A 370 19.05 -7.29 -25.01
CA PHE A 370 17.64 -6.99 -25.24
C PHE A 370 17.08 -6.07 -24.16
N LEU A 371 17.24 -6.42 -22.87
CA LEU A 371 16.74 -5.61 -21.76
C LEU A 371 17.41 -4.23 -21.69
N ALA A 372 18.72 -4.15 -21.96
CA ALA A 372 19.44 -2.88 -21.98
C ALA A 372 18.97 -1.96 -23.12
N MET A 373 18.84 -2.49 -24.34
CA MET A 373 18.34 -1.70 -25.48
C MET A 373 16.87 -1.33 -25.34
N PHE A 374 16.04 -2.24 -24.80
CA PHE A 374 14.61 -2.00 -24.59
C PHE A 374 14.38 -0.85 -23.61
N ASN A 375 15.06 -0.88 -22.46
CA ASN A 375 15.00 0.22 -21.49
C ASN A 375 15.64 1.50 -22.02
N TYR A 376 16.72 1.42 -22.80
CA TYR A 376 17.32 2.58 -23.46
C TYR A 376 16.34 3.25 -24.43
N ILE A 377 15.61 2.50 -25.24
CA ILE A 377 14.62 3.06 -26.18
C ILE A 377 13.50 3.77 -25.43
N ILE A 378 13.01 3.19 -24.32
CA ILE A 378 12.00 3.83 -23.45
C ILE A 378 12.54 5.16 -22.91
N ASP A 379 13.74 5.12 -22.31
CA ASP A 379 14.33 6.30 -21.66
C ASP A 379 14.77 7.37 -22.69
N ALA A 380 15.15 6.97 -23.91
CA ALA A 380 15.55 7.89 -24.98
C ALA A 380 14.37 8.53 -25.73
N TYR A 381 13.22 7.86 -25.79
CA TYR A 381 12.02 8.27 -26.54
C TYR A 381 10.78 8.38 -25.65
N LEU A 382 10.92 8.89 -24.41
CA LEU A 382 9.87 8.90 -23.37
C LEU A 382 8.46 9.24 -23.87
N PHE A 383 8.29 10.29 -24.69
CA PHE A 383 6.98 10.76 -25.17
C PHE A 383 6.38 9.91 -26.30
N VAL A 384 7.20 9.10 -26.99
CA VAL A 384 6.77 8.20 -28.07
C VAL A 384 7.28 6.78 -27.83
N ALA A 385 7.48 6.40 -26.56
CA ALA A 385 8.14 5.15 -26.19
C ALA A 385 7.38 3.94 -26.76
N ALA A 386 6.05 3.97 -26.73
CA ALA A 386 5.21 2.93 -27.33
C ALA A 386 5.45 2.79 -28.85
N SER A 387 5.51 3.90 -29.60
CA SER A 387 5.77 3.90 -31.05
C SER A 387 7.22 3.54 -31.40
N ALA A 388 8.18 3.93 -30.57
CA ALA A 388 9.59 3.57 -30.72
C ALA A 388 9.81 2.07 -30.44
N LEU A 389 9.15 1.52 -29.42
CA LEU A 389 9.14 0.08 -29.13
C LEU A 389 8.39 -0.73 -30.18
N ALA A 390 7.28 -0.21 -30.73
CA ALA A 390 6.57 -0.82 -31.84
C ALA A 390 7.45 -0.87 -33.10
N SER A 391 8.11 0.23 -33.45
CA SER A 391 9.08 0.30 -34.55
C SER A 391 10.25 -0.69 -34.34
N ASN A 392 10.83 -0.75 -33.14
CA ASN A 392 11.86 -1.73 -32.80
C ASN A 392 11.35 -3.17 -32.95
N THR A 393 10.10 -3.43 -32.55
CA THR A 393 9.46 -4.73 -32.71
C THR A 393 9.28 -5.10 -34.17
N VAL A 394 8.81 -4.18 -35.02
CA VAL A 394 8.64 -4.41 -36.46
C VAL A 394 9.97 -4.70 -37.15
N VAL A 395 11.02 -3.92 -36.87
CA VAL A 395 12.36 -4.13 -37.46
C VAL A 395 12.95 -5.46 -37.02
N ARG A 396 12.88 -5.78 -35.72
CA ARG A 396 13.38 -7.04 -35.16
C ARG A 396 12.61 -8.25 -35.71
N SER A 397 11.28 -8.17 -35.76
CA SER A 397 10.43 -9.24 -36.28
C SER A 397 10.63 -9.44 -37.78
N SER A 398 10.82 -8.36 -38.54
CA SER A 398 11.16 -8.43 -39.98
C SER A 398 12.51 -9.12 -40.21
N ALA A 399 13.54 -8.77 -39.44
CA ALA A 399 14.84 -9.44 -39.50
C ALA A 399 14.73 -10.93 -39.07
N GLY A 400 13.96 -11.22 -38.03
CA GLY A 400 13.68 -12.58 -37.57
C GLY A 400 12.86 -13.41 -38.57
N ALA A 401 12.03 -12.78 -39.39
CA ALA A 401 11.29 -13.44 -40.47
C ALA A 401 12.15 -13.67 -41.72
N ALA A 402 13.07 -12.75 -42.05
CA ALA A 402 13.94 -12.86 -43.21
C ALA A 402 15.10 -13.83 -43.03
N PHE A 403 15.71 -13.88 -41.83
CA PHE A 403 16.93 -14.67 -41.58
C PHE A 403 16.76 -16.18 -41.83
N PRO A 404 15.65 -16.85 -41.43
CA PRO A 404 15.42 -18.27 -41.71
C PRO A 404 15.34 -18.61 -43.21
N LEU A 405 14.95 -17.66 -44.07
CA LEU A 405 14.75 -17.90 -45.52
C LEU A 405 16.04 -18.27 -46.25
N PHE A 406 17.20 -17.84 -45.73
CA PHE A 406 18.51 -18.15 -46.29
C PHE A 406 19.47 -18.80 -45.28
N ALA A 407 19.08 -18.93 -44.00
CA ALA A 407 19.94 -19.51 -42.97
C ALA A 407 20.35 -20.95 -43.31
N THR A 408 19.43 -21.79 -43.78
CA THR A 408 19.76 -23.17 -44.19
C THR A 408 20.78 -23.18 -45.34
N GLN A 409 20.52 -22.39 -46.40
CA GLN A 409 21.42 -22.24 -47.55
C GLN A 409 22.81 -21.73 -47.13
N MET A 410 22.87 -20.79 -46.18
CA MET A 410 24.12 -20.26 -45.64
C MET A 410 24.90 -21.32 -44.85
N TYR A 411 24.23 -22.08 -43.98
CA TYR A 411 24.87 -23.13 -43.18
C TYR A 411 25.28 -24.34 -44.03
N ASP A 412 24.54 -24.65 -45.11
CA ASP A 412 24.88 -25.71 -46.06
C ASP A 412 26.07 -25.31 -46.94
N ALA A 413 26.09 -24.08 -47.48
CA ALA A 413 27.15 -23.61 -48.37
C ALA A 413 28.46 -23.29 -47.64
N LEU A 414 28.39 -22.69 -46.44
CA LEU A 414 29.56 -22.27 -45.68
C LEU A 414 30.01 -23.29 -44.63
N ASN A 415 29.21 -24.32 -44.33
CA ASN A 415 29.33 -25.19 -43.16
C ASN A 415 29.11 -24.46 -41.81
N PRO A 416 28.73 -25.17 -40.72
CA PRO A 416 28.39 -24.55 -39.43
C PRO A 416 29.50 -23.70 -38.81
N ARG A 417 30.76 -23.97 -39.16
CA ARG A 417 31.93 -23.29 -38.61
C ARG A 417 32.05 -21.90 -39.19
N TRP A 418 32.07 -21.80 -40.53
CA TRP A 418 32.19 -20.50 -41.20
C TRP A 418 30.88 -19.72 -41.17
N ALA A 419 29.72 -20.38 -41.21
CA ALA A 419 28.43 -19.71 -41.02
C ALA A 419 28.33 -19.03 -39.65
N SER A 420 28.75 -19.70 -38.56
CA SER A 420 28.73 -19.10 -37.22
C SER A 420 29.85 -18.09 -37.00
N THR A 421 31.01 -18.28 -37.64
CA THR A 421 32.11 -17.29 -37.66
C THR A 421 31.67 -16.01 -38.38
N LEU A 422 30.93 -16.12 -39.48
CA LEU A 422 30.36 -14.98 -40.20
C LEU A 422 29.42 -14.18 -39.30
N ILE A 423 28.50 -14.84 -38.58
CA ILE A 423 27.59 -14.19 -37.62
C ILE A 423 28.39 -13.58 -36.46
N GLY A 424 29.42 -14.27 -35.95
CA GLY A 424 30.33 -13.74 -34.93
C GLY A 424 31.06 -12.48 -35.38
N CYS A 425 31.56 -12.44 -36.62
CA CYS A 425 32.18 -11.26 -37.21
C CYS A 425 31.19 -10.10 -37.35
N VAL A 426 29.94 -10.37 -37.77
CA VAL A 426 28.88 -9.35 -37.80
C VAL A 426 28.61 -8.82 -36.39
N ALA A 427 28.52 -9.70 -35.38
CA ALA A 427 28.37 -9.28 -33.99
C ALA A 427 29.52 -8.38 -33.53
N VAL A 428 30.78 -8.70 -33.89
CA VAL A 428 31.96 -7.86 -33.59
C VAL A 428 31.85 -6.47 -34.20
N VAL A 429 31.39 -6.37 -35.46
CA VAL A 429 31.18 -5.08 -36.12
C VAL A 429 30.12 -4.23 -35.41
N LEU A 430 29.18 -4.85 -34.71
CA LEU A 430 28.12 -4.16 -33.97
C LEU A 430 28.51 -3.79 -32.52
N ILE A 431 29.59 -4.35 -31.96
CA ILE A 431 30.08 -4.04 -30.59
C ILE A 431 30.30 -2.52 -30.36
N PRO A 432 30.82 -1.73 -31.31
CA PRO A 432 31.00 -0.30 -31.11
C PRO A 432 29.70 0.48 -30.92
N ILE A 433 28.53 -0.05 -31.32
CA ILE A 433 27.27 0.72 -31.32
C ILE A 433 26.86 1.17 -29.91
N PRO A 434 26.76 0.31 -28.88
CA PRO A 434 26.51 0.76 -27.51
C PRO A 434 27.54 1.76 -26.98
N LEU A 435 28.82 1.65 -27.39
CA LEU A 435 29.88 2.58 -26.98
C LEU A 435 29.72 3.95 -27.65
N VAL A 436 29.38 3.96 -28.94
CA VAL A 436 29.10 5.19 -29.70
C VAL A 436 27.85 5.87 -29.17
N LEU A 437 26.78 5.12 -28.88
CA LEU A 437 25.57 5.66 -28.26
C LEU A 437 25.83 6.17 -26.84
N ARG A 438 26.71 5.53 -26.06
CA ARG A 438 27.11 6.06 -24.74
C ARG A 438 27.88 7.37 -24.84
N ARG A 439 28.77 7.50 -25.82
CA ARG A 439 29.65 8.67 -25.97
C ARG A 439 29.00 9.84 -26.71
N TYR A 440 28.19 9.56 -27.71
CA TYR A 440 27.61 10.55 -28.63
C TYR A 440 26.08 10.57 -28.61
N GLY A 441 25.44 9.77 -27.75
CA GLY A 441 23.98 9.65 -27.65
C GLY A 441 23.27 10.98 -27.41
N ALA A 442 23.78 11.82 -26.51
CA ALA A 442 23.23 13.15 -26.25
C ALA A 442 23.20 14.01 -27.54
N LYS A 443 24.31 14.05 -28.28
CA LYS A 443 24.45 14.83 -29.52
C LYS A 443 23.63 14.26 -30.70
N LEU A 444 23.40 12.95 -30.72
CA LEU A 444 22.52 12.28 -31.68
C LEU A 444 21.05 12.59 -31.37
N ARG A 445 20.67 12.64 -30.08
CA ARG A 445 19.33 13.01 -29.62
C ARG A 445 19.01 14.49 -29.85
N GLU A 446 19.99 15.39 -29.69
CA GLU A 446 19.86 16.82 -30.06
C GLU A 446 19.42 17.03 -31.51
N ARG A 447 19.77 16.11 -32.42
CA ARG A 447 19.38 16.17 -33.84
C ARG A 447 18.06 15.46 -34.15
N SER A 448 17.47 14.76 -33.18
CA SER A 448 16.25 13.99 -33.35
C SER A 448 15.03 14.79 -32.89
N LYS A 449 14.06 14.98 -33.80
CA LYS A 449 12.78 15.66 -33.49
C LYS A 449 11.94 14.95 -32.41
N HIS A 450 12.23 13.68 -32.13
CA HIS A 450 11.41 12.81 -31.25
C HIS A 450 12.14 12.36 -29.98
N ALA A 451 13.39 12.81 -29.76
CA ALA A 451 14.19 12.48 -28.58
C ALA A 451 14.75 13.76 -27.95
N PRO A 452 13.97 14.50 -27.14
CA PRO A 452 14.40 15.76 -26.59
C PRO A 452 15.62 15.57 -25.67
N SER A 453 16.67 16.34 -25.94
CA SER A 453 17.82 16.47 -25.06
C SER A 453 17.69 17.82 -24.36
N LEU A 454 17.61 17.80 -23.03
CA LEU A 454 17.88 19.00 -22.25
C LEU A 454 19.35 19.36 -22.48
N PRO A 455 19.71 20.63 -22.74
CA PRO A 455 21.11 21.02 -22.82
C PRO A 455 21.83 20.58 -21.54
N MET A 456 22.93 19.84 -21.68
CA MET A 456 23.83 19.60 -20.56
C MET A 456 24.47 20.93 -20.18
N GLN A 457 23.88 21.67 -19.24
CA GLN A 457 24.63 22.64 -18.45
C GLN A 457 25.52 21.84 -17.49
N GLN A 458 26.64 21.34 -18.03
CA GLN A 458 27.68 20.68 -17.27
C GLN A 458 28.67 21.72 -16.74
N LYS A 459 28.92 21.64 -15.43
CA LYS A 459 30.21 21.91 -14.77
C LYS A 459 30.80 23.32 -14.73
N GLU A 460 30.40 24.28 -15.55
CA GLU A 460 30.96 25.65 -15.46
C GLU A 460 30.35 26.49 -14.32
N THR A 461 29.15 26.14 -13.84
CA THR A 461 28.46 26.92 -12.80
C THR A 461 29.00 26.63 -11.39
N GLU A 462 29.51 25.42 -11.11
CA GLU A 462 30.04 25.08 -9.78
C GLU A 462 31.42 25.71 -9.51
N ASP A 463 32.29 25.82 -10.52
CA ASP A 463 33.57 26.55 -10.39
C ASP A 463 33.36 28.08 -10.30
N GLN A 464 32.27 28.62 -10.89
CA GLN A 464 31.91 30.04 -10.78
C GLN A 464 31.14 30.37 -9.48
N LEU A 465 30.37 29.44 -8.93
CA LEU A 465 29.66 29.60 -7.66
C LEU A 465 30.57 29.38 -6.45
N SER A 466 31.60 28.52 -6.57
CA SER A 466 32.61 28.33 -5.52
C SER A 466 33.54 29.55 -5.35
N SER A 467 33.67 30.41 -6.37
CA SER A 467 34.59 31.58 -6.34
C SER A 467 33.92 32.89 -5.93
N LYS A 468 32.60 32.91 -5.66
CA LYS A 468 31.84 34.13 -5.35
C LYS A 468 31.09 34.13 -4.01
N ALA A 469 31.28 33.12 -3.16
CA ALA A 469 30.68 33.09 -1.83
C ALA A 469 31.76 33.10 -0.74
N TYR A 470 31.77 34.19 0.06
CA TYR A 470 32.49 34.40 1.34
C TYR A 470 33.99 34.77 1.30
N PRO A 471 34.34 36.07 1.32
CA PRO A 471 35.71 36.55 1.59
C PRO A 471 36.18 36.39 3.06
N GLU A 472 35.42 35.72 3.93
CA GLU A 472 35.69 35.70 5.38
C GLU A 472 36.14 34.34 5.95
N VAL A 473 36.36 33.32 5.10
CA VAL A 473 36.76 31.97 5.57
C VAL A 473 38.22 31.62 5.23
N GLU A 474 38.99 32.54 4.64
CA GLU A 474 40.43 32.36 4.38
C GLU A 474 41.33 32.54 5.62
N SER A 475 40.78 32.91 6.78
CA SER A 475 41.53 33.07 8.03
C SER A 475 41.67 31.77 8.86
N LEU A 476 41.05 30.66 8.44
CA LEU A 476 41.03 29.41 9.21
C LEU A 476 41.85 28.26 8.61
N GLY A 477 42.53 28.45 7.48
CA GLY A 477 43.62 27.54 7.05
C GLY A 477 43.25 26.08 6.76
N ILE A 478 41.97 25.76 6.50
CA ILE A 478 41.53 24.39 6.20
C ILE A 478 41.47 24.19 4.67
N ARG A 479 42.45 23.48 4.11
CA ARG A 479 42.45 23.01 2.71
C ARG A 479 41.77 21.64 2.61
N TYR A 480 40.72 21.53 1.79
CA TYR A 480 40.15 20.23 1.40
C TYR A 480 40.76 19.76 0.08
N HIS A 481 41.41 18.59 0.09
CA HIS A 481 41.77 17.85 -1.12
C HIS A 481 40.69 16.82 -1.41
N VAL A 482 39.96 16.97 -2.51
CA VAL A 482 39.07 15.93 -3.05
C VAL A 482 39.85 15.12 -4.08
N GLY A 483 40.36 13.96 -3.67
CA GLY A 483 41.00 12.99 -4.55
C GLY A 483 40.00 11.93 -5.01
N TYR A 484 39.67 11.95 -6.30
CA TYR A 484 39.08 10.80 -7.00
C TYR A 484 40.15 9.72 -7.19
N ASN A 485 39.97 8.54 -6.59
CA ASN A 485 40.29 7.26 -7.23
C ASN A 485 39.85 6.07 -6.37
N GLY A 486 39.25 5.09 -7.04
CA GLY A 486 38.83 3.83 -6.44
C GLY A 486 40.01 3.00 -5.94
N ARG A 487 39.85 2.45 -4.74
CA ARG A 487 40.31 1.15 -4.23
C ARG A 487 40.15 1.19 -2.71
N GLU A 488 39.23 0.40 -2.19
CA GLU A 488 39.17 0.10 -0.76
C GLU A 488 40.50 -0.57 -0.35
N ARG A 489 41.28 0.13 0.48
CA ARG A 489 42.30 -0.47 1.35
C ARG A 489 41.96 -0.06 2.78
N TYR A 490 41.99 -1.05 3.67
CA TYR A 490 42.01 -0.88 5.11
C TYR A 490 43.11 0.12 5.53
N LEU A 491 42.80 0.95 6.53
CA LEU A 491 43.79 1.68 7.33
C LEU A 491 43.47 1.44 8.82
N GLU A 492 44.25 0.57 9.43
CA GLU A 492 44.47 0.56 10.87
C GLU A 492 45.24 1.82 11.29
N SER A 493 44.94 2.29 12.51
CA SER A 493 45.85 3.03 13.40
C SER A 493 46.36 4.41 12.95
N SER A 494 45.76 5.48 13.49
CA SER A 494 46.43 6.36 14.48
C SER A 494 45.63 7.66 14.67
N THR A 495 44.99 7.83 15.82
CA THR A 495 44.72 9.12 16.47
C THR A 495 44.09 8.86 17.84
N ARG A 496 44.81 8.07 18.64
CA ARG A 496 44.55 7.85 20.06
C ARG A 496 45.62 8.60 20.86
N SER A 497 45.76 9.93 20.67
CA SER A 497 46.70 10.73 21.50
C SER A 497 46.48 12.25 21.55
N LEU A 498 45.33 12.79 21.14
CA LEU A 498 45.11 14.26 21.11
C LEU A 498 43.90 14.76 21.90
N PHE A 499 43.37 13.94 22.81
CA PHE A 499 42.23 14.32 23.67
C PHE A 499 42.49 14.10 25.17
N LEU A 500 43.77 14.00 25.57
CA LEU A 500 44.19 13.70 26.96
C LEU A 500 45.17 14.72 27.56
N SER A 501 45.13 16.00 27.16
CA SER A 501 46.07 17.01 27.68
C SER A 501 45.46 18.32 28.22
N HIS A 502 44.13 18.43 28.37
CA HIS A 502 43.50 19.68 28.84
C HIS A 502 42.44 19.56 29.94
N LEU A 503 42.62 18.62 30.88
CA LEU A 503 41.85 18.60 32.13
C LEU A 503 42.76 18.28 33.31
N SER A 504 43.49 19.30 33.78
CA SER A 504 44.28 19.23 35.01
C SER A 504 44.19 20.58 35.75
N PHE A 505 43.20 20.79 36.62
CA PHE A 505 43.31 21.62 37.83
C PHE A 505 42.16 21.27 38.80
N LEU A 506 42.54 20.83 40.00
CA LEU A 506 41.78 20.32 41.17
C LEU A 506 41.11 21.47 41.99
N PRO A 507 40.35 21.25 43.11
CA PRO A 507 40.14 20.03 43.91
C PRO A 507 38.69 19.70 44.36
N THR A 508 38.59 18.54 45.00
CA THR A 508 37.44 17.82 45.56
C THR A 508 36.95 18.33 46.94
N GLY A 509 35.66 18.12 47.24
CA GLY A 509 35.06 18.19 48.58
C GLY A 509 33.74 17.40 48.65
N PRO A 510 33.40 16.70 49.76
CA PRO A 510 32.48 15.56 49.72
C PRO A 510 31.07 15.88 50.20
N GLY A 511 30.05 15.25 49.58
CA GLY A 511 28.80 14.97 50.28
C GLY A 511 27.51 15.06 49.46
N ARG A 512 26.81 13.93 49.44
CA ARG A 512 25.36 13.71 49.24
C ARG A 512 24.88 13.51 47.79
N ARG A 513 24.25 12.33 47.63
CA ARG A 513 23.44 11.88 46.51
C ARG A 513 22.28 12.86 46.27
N GLY A 514 22.05 13.18 45.01
CA GLY A 514 20.90 13.93 44.52
C GLY A 514 20.99 14.03 43.01
N GLU A 515 20.27 13.16 42.31
CA GLU A 515 19.91 13.35 40.91
C GLU A 515 18.96 14.54 40.83
N ASP A 516 19.44 15.64 40.26
CA ASP A 516 18.79 16.40 39.18
C ASP A 516 19.45 17.77 39.05
N TYR A 517 19.51 18.23 37.80
CA TYR A 517 19.29 19.61 37.33
C TYR A 517 20.34 20.24 36.38
N PHE A 518 19.76 20.69 35.24
CA PHE A 518 20.17 21.68 34.23
C PHE A 518 21.22 21.25 33.18
N CYS A 519 20.89 21.00 31.89
CA CYS A 519 20.06 21.68 30.87
C CYS A 519 20.79 22.78 30.08
N ARG A 520 20.57 22.74 28.74
CA ARG A 520 20.78 23.72 27.67
C ARG A 520 22.11 23.74 26.91
N LEU A 521 22.08 23.12 25.73
CA LEU A 521 22.29 23.80 24.44
C LEU A 521 21.51 23.03 23.34
N ARG A 522 20.57 23.72 22.70
CA ARG A 522 19.74 23.25 21.57
C ARG A 522 20.40 23.66 20.23
N PHE A 523 20.07 22.87 19.20
CA PHE A 523 19.68 23.25 17.82
C PHE A 523 20.50 22.58 16.72
N LEU A 524 19.91 21.52 16.14
CA LEU A 524 19.73 21.25 14.70
C LEU A 524 19.09 19.87 14.57
N ASP A 525 17.76 19.82 14.57
CA ASP A 525 16.98 18.60 14.37
C ASP A 525 16.56 18.51 12.91
N VAL A 526 17.38 17.83 12.13
CA VAL A 526 17.06 17.37 10.77
C VAL A 526 16.50 15.96 10.92
N SER A 527 15.20 15.85 11.13
CA SER A 527 14.50 14.57 11.10
C SER A 527 14.13 14.23 9.64
N ASN A 528 15.08 13.61 8.94
CA ASN A 528 14.77 12.70 7.84
C ASN A 528 15.77 11.55 7.82
N THR A 529 15.26 10.36 8.15
CA THR A 529 15.80 9.02 7.87
C THR A 529 17.31 8.82 8.07
N CYS A 530 17.71 8.63 9.32
CA CYS A 530 18.90 7.84 9.63
C CYS A 530 18.44 6.53 10.26
N SER A 531 18.28 5.49 9.43
CA SER A 531 18.06 4.13 9.93
C SER A 531 19.40 3.61 10.46
N CYS A 532 19.73 4.01 11.69
CA CYS A 532 20.77 3.34 12.46
C CYS A 532 20.40 1.86 12.54
N LYS A 533 21.26 0.98 12.02
CA LYS A 533 21.13 -0.47 12.19
C LYS A 533 21.20 -0.81 13.68
N VAL A 534 20.04 -0.86 14.33
CA VAL A 534 19.87 -1.47 15.64
C VAL A 534 19.95 -2.98 15.43
N PHE A 535 20.97 -3.61 16.00
CA PHE A 535 21.06 -5.07 16.09
C PHE A 535 19.80 -5.62 16.77
N LEU A 536 19.08 -6.51 16.07
CA LEU A 536 17.82 -7.10 16.51
C LEU A 536 18.06 -7.96 17.76
N LYS A 537 17.39 -7.62 18.87
CA LYS A 537 17.21 -8.55 19.99
C LYS A 537 16.10 -9.56 19.63
N PRO A 538 16.33 -10.88 19.77
CA PRO A 538 15.26 -11.86 19.72
C PRO A 538 14.21 -11.55 20.80
N GLY A 539 12.92 -11.51 20.43
CA GLY A 539 11.81 -11.32 21.37
C GLY A 539 11.22 -9.92 21.48
N ASP A 540 11.58 -8.98 20.59
CA ASP A 540 10.95 -7.65 20.55
C ASP A 540 9.57 -7.69 19.86
N TRP A 541 8.54 -8.07 20.63
CA TRP A 541 7.14 -8.09 20.19
C TRP A 541 6.55 -6.69 19.93
N SER A 542 7.26 -5.61 20.28
CA SER A 542 6.76 -4.24 20.07
C SER A 542 6.47 -3.95 18.60
N LYS A 543 7.29 -4.47 17.67
CA LYS A 543 7.09 -4.31 16.23
C LYS A 543 5.92 -5.11 15.64
N VAL A 544 5.50 -6.18 16.33
CA VAL A 544 4.32 -6.98 15.93
C VAL A 544 3.05 -6.34 16.47
N ASN A 545 3.10 -5.84 17.71
CA ASN A 545 1.97 -5.19 18.36
C ASN A 545 1.77 -3.74 17.90
N GLN A 546 2.79 -3.11 17.32
CA GLN A 546 2.76 -1.76 16.74
C GLN A 546 3.46 -1.77 15.38
N PRO A 547 2.82 -2.34 14.34
CA PRO A 547 3.40 -2.35 13.01
C PRO A 547 3.55 -0.94 12.48
N GLU A 548 4.58 -0.73 11.64
CA GLU A 548 4.74 0.53 10.92
C GLU A 548 3.58 0.74 9.95
N LEU A 549 2.80 1.79 10.17
CA LEU A 549 1.68 2.17 9.32
C LEU A 549 2.20 2.66 7.96
N VAL A 550 1.87 1.94 6.89
CA VAL A 550 2.17 2.36 5.52
C VAL A 550 0.88 2.34 4.71
N LEU A 551 0.39 3.52 4.33
CA LEU A 551 -0.88 3.67 3.61
C LEU A 551 -0.98 2.76 2.39
N GLN A 552 0.09 2.69 1.59
CA GLN A 552 0.15 1.81 0.43
C GLN A 552 1.60 1.54 0.01
N ARG A 553 2.04 0.27 0.06
CA ARG A 553 3.34 -0.16 -0.51
C ARG A 553 3.24 -0.66 -1.95
N PHE A 554 2.08 -1.20 -2.32
CA PHE A 554 1.80 -1.78 -3.63
C PHE A 554 0.44 -1.29 -4.14
N ALA A 555 0.29 -1.17 -5.46
CA ALA A 555 -1.01 -0.91 -6.06
C ALA A 555 -2.01 -2.00 -5.64
N SER A 556 -3.16 -1.59 -5.10
CA SER A 556 -4.28 -2.46 -4.71
C SER A 556 -5.48 -2.10 -5.57
N ARG A 557 -6.48 -2.99 -5.65
CA ARG A 557 -7.72 -2.77 -6.40
C ARG A 557 -8.94 -3.06 -5.53
N ARG A 558 -10.02 -2.30 -5.72
CA ARG A 558 -11.36 -2.62 -5.22
C ARG A 558 -12.30 -2.84 -6.41
N SER A 559 -13.16 -3.84 -6.33
CA SER A 559 -14.23 -4.01 -7.32
C SER A 559 -15.42 -3.15 -6.90
N GLN A 560 -16.20 -2.63 -7.85
CA GLN A 560 -17.48 -1.99 -7.56
C GLN A 560 -18.42 -2.99 -6.90
N VAL A 561 -19.17 -2.55 -5.89
CA VAL A 561 -20.13 -3.37 -5.15
C VAL A 561 -21.49 -3.24 -5.79
N TYR A 562 -22.16 -4.37 -5.99
CA TYR A 562 -23.50 -4.42 -6.59
C TYR A 562 -24.52 -4.93 -5.58
N GLY A 563 -25.71 -4.32 -5.60
CA GLY A 563 -26.85 -4.71 -4.77
C GLY A 563 -28.17 -4.48 -5.50
N THR A 564 -29.24 -5.15 -5.06
CA THR A 564 -30.59 -4.97 -5.64
C THR A 564 -31.66 -4.60 -4.63
N LYS A 565 -31.30 -4.55 -3.34
CA LYS A 565 -32.15 -4.05 -2.26
C LYS A 565 -31.66 -2.67 -1.85
N GLY A 566 -30.74 -2.57 -0.90
CA GLY A 566 -30.06 -1.33 -0.56
C GLY A 566 -28.54 -1.46 -0.55
N VAL A 567 -27.85 -0.33 -0.53
CA VAL A 567 -26.38 -0.25 -0.43
C VAL A 567 -26.01 0.90 0.50
N VAL A 568 -25.01 0.67 1.36
CA VAL A 568 -24.41 1.68 2.23
C VAL A 568 -22.94 1.84 1.84
N ALA A 569 -22.48 3.08 1.65
CA ALA A 569 -21.08 3.39 1.37
C ALA A 569 -20.61 4.52 2.31
N SER A 570 -19.63 4.22 3.18
CA SER A 570 -19.13 5.14 4.20
C SER A 570 -17.63 5.01 4.41
N SER A 571 -17.03 5.97 5.12
CA SER A 571 -15.59 6.02 5.45
C SER A 571 -15.15 5.03 6.53
N GLN A 572 -16.08 4.32 7.19
CA GLN A 572 -15.77 3.39 8.26
C GLN A 572 -16.53 2.06 8.13
N PRO A 573 -15.86 0.90 8.23
CA PRO A 573 -16.52 -0.39 8.03
C PRO A 573 -17.67 -0.69 9.00
N LEU A 574 -17.51 -0.35 10.28
CA LEU A 574 -18.54 -0.58 11.29
C LEU A 574 -19.74 0.37 11.10
N ALA A 575 -19.53 1.59 10.62
CA ALA A 575 -20.62 2.49 10.28
C ALA A 575 -21.42 1.97 9.08
N THR A 576 -20.75 1.43 8.06
CA THR A 576 -21.40 0.76 6.93
C THR A 576 -22.30 -0.39 7.39
N GLU A 577 -21.84 -1.24 8.32
CA GLU A 577 -22.68 -2.33 8.84
C GLU A 577 -23.84 -1.85 9.71
N VAL A 578 -23.67 -0.77 10.48
CA VAL A 578 -24.79 -0.17 11.23
C VAL A 578 -25.90 0.30 10.28
N GLY A 579 -25.55 0.96 9.18
CA GLY A 579 -26.52 1.33 8.15
C GLY A 579 -27.23 0.11 7.55
N LEU A 580 -26.49 -0.97 7.26
CA LEU A 580 -27.06 -2.21 6.75
C LEU A 580 -27.98 -2.91 7.77
N GLU A 581 -27.65 -2.88 9.06
CA GLU A 581 -28.51 -3.39 10.13
C GLU A 581 -29.89 -2.69 10.09
N ILE A 582 -29.91 -1.37 9.92
CA ILE A 582 -31.17 -0.60 9.85
C ILE A 582 -31.95 -0.90 8.57
N LEU A 583 -31.28 -1.01 7.41
CA LEU A 583 -31.95 -1.45 6.18
C LEU A 583 -32.56 -2.86 6.34
N ARG A 584 -31.86 -3.78 7.01
CA ARG A 584 -32.37 -5.14 7.30
C ARG A 584 -33.56 -5.15 8.26
N LYS A 585 -33.65 -4.16 9.15
CA LYS A 585 -34.80 -3.96 10.06
C LYS A 585 -36.01 -3.31 9.39
N GLY A 586 -35.92 -2.96 8.11
CA GLY A 586 -37.01 -2.34 7.36
C GLY A 586 -36.96 -0.81 7.34
N GLY A 587 -35.86 -0.20 7.80
CA GLY A 587 -35.62 1.23 7.61
C GLY A 587 -35.36 1.59 6.15
N ASN A 588 -35.64 2.84 5.78
CA ASN A 588 -35.34 3.39 4.46
C ASN A 588 -33.93 4.00 4.40
N ALA A 589 -33.58 4.59 3.25
CA ALA A 589 -32.27 5.22 3.07
C ALA A 589 -32.00 6.35 4.08
N ALA A 590 -33.02 7.09 4.53
CA ALA A 590 -32.87 8.14 5.54
C ALA A 590 -32.61 7.57 6.95
N ASP A 591 -33.36 6.54 7.36
CA ASP A 591 -33.15 5.86 8.66
C ASP A 591 -31.74 5.30 8.75
N ALA A 592 -31.31 4.57 7.71
CA ALA A 592 -29.99 3.97 7.65
C ALA A 592 -28.87 5.02 7.53
N ALA A 593 -29.15 6.16 6.89
CA ALA A 593 -28.22 7.28 6.87
C ALA A 593 -27.97 7.84 8.28
N ILE A 594 -29.01 8.05 9.09
CA ILE A 594 -28.85 8.55 10.46
C ILE A 594 -28.12 7.56 11.35
N ALA A 595 -28.40 6.26 11.23
CA ALA A 595 -27.65 5.25 11.96
C ALA A 595 -26.16 5.23 11.59
N THR A 596 -25.86 5.35 10.29
CA THR A 596 -24.48 5.47 9.78
C THR A 596 -23.80 6.73 10.34
N SER A 597 -24.51 7.87 10.31
CA SER A 597 -24.07 9.15 10.87
C SER A 597 -23.73 9.04 12.35
N ALA A 598 -24.62 8.42 13.14
CA ALA A 598 -24.45 8.21 14.57
C ALA A 598 -23.23 7.31 14.86
N ALA A 599 -23.07 6.21 14.11
CA ALA A 599 -21.93 5.30 14.23
C ALA A 599 -20.60 5.97 13.89
N LEU A 600 -20.57 6.87 12.90
CA LEU A 600 -19.37 7.63 12.52
C LEU A 600 -18.84 8.52 13.65
N ASN A 601 -19.68 9.00 14.57
CA ASN A 601 -19.18 9.72 15.76
C ASN A 601 -18.35 8.84 16.70
N VAL A 602 -18.58 7.52 16.67
CA VAL A 602 -17.87 6.54 17.51
C VAL A 602 -16.61 6.07 16.80
N THR A 603 -16.72 5.77 15.51
CA THR A 603 -15.62 5.19 14.71
C THR A 603 -14.68 6.23 14.11
N GLU A 604 -15.16 7.47 13.92
CA GLU A 604 -14.41 8.58 13.31
C GLU A 604 -14.60 9.95 14.01
N PRO A 605 -14.45 10.06 15.35
CA PRO A 605 -14.67 11.31 16.09
C PRO A 605 -13.72 12.46 15.71
N SER A 606 -12.58 12.17 15.09
CA SER A 606 -11.65 13.19 14.58
C SER A 606 -12.13 13.93 13.32
N CYS A 607 -13.28 13.57 12.75
CA CYS A 607 -13.79 14.18 11.52
C CYS A 607 -15.25 14.64 11.65
N CYS A 608 -16.00 14.10 12.61
CA CYS A 608 -17.39 14.43 12.86
C CYS A 608 -17.80 14.22 14.30
N GLY A 609 -18.94 14.78 14.67
CA GLY A 609 -19.47 14.77 16.03
C GLY A 609 -20.93 15.19 16.05
N ILE A 610 -21.68 14.72 17.07
CA ILE A 610 -22.99 15.29 17.42
C ILE A 610 -22.88 16.77 17.83
N GLY A 611 -21.67 17.20 18.23
CA GLY A 611 -21.29 18.60 18.46
C GLY A 611 -20.98 19.41 17.19
N GLY A 612 -21.26 18.86 16.00
CA GLY A 612 -21.12 19.53 14.71
C GLY A 612 -22.45 19.82 14.03
N ASP A 613 -22.38 20.02 12.72
CA ASP A 613 -23.51 20.31 11.82
C ASP A 613 -23.68 19.23 10.76
N ALA A 614 -24.86 19.16 10.14
CA ALA A 614 -25.16 18.18 9.09
C ALA A 614 -25.99 18.77 7.93
N PHE A 615 -25.82 18.19 6.75
CA PHE A 615 -26.61 18.49 5.56
C PHE A 615 -27.01 17.19 4.87
N CYS A 616 -28.17 17.20 4.21
CA CYS A 616 -28.67 16.04 3.49
C CYS A 616 -29.37 16.45 2.20
N LEU A 617 -29.14 15.68 1.15
CA LEU A 617 -30.05 15.56 0.02
C LEU A 617 -30.71 14.19 0.08
N PHE A 618 -32.02 14.15 -0.11
CA PHE A 618 -32.80 12.93 -0.13
C PHE A 618 -33.62 12.85 -1.43
N TYR A 619 -33.41 11.79 -2.19
CA TYR A 619 -34.22 11.49 -3.36
C TYR A 619 -35.37 10.57 -2.96
N ASP A 620 -36.59 11.08 -3.12
CA ASP A 620 -37.82 10.34 -2.91
C ASP A 620 -38.22 9.64 -4.21
N ALA A 621 -38.07 8.32 -4.28
CA ALA A 621 -38.34 7.58 -5.51
C ALA A 621 -39.82 7.55 -5.90
N LYS A 622 -40.72 7.84 -4.96
CA LYS A 622 -42.16 7.86 -5.20
C LYS A 622 -42.58 9.17 -5.85
N THR A 623 -42.06 10.31 -5.37
CA THR A 623 -42.37 11.63 -5.95
C THR A 623 -41.40 12.02 -7.05
N LYS A 624 -40.24 11.36 -7.15
CA LYS A 624 -39.09 11.71 -8.00
C LYS A 624 -38.49 13.08 -7.69
N GLU A 625 -38.65 13.55 -6.46
CA GLU A 625 -38.15 14.84 -6.03
C GLU A 625 -36.89 14.69 -5.17
N VAL A 626 -35.99 15.67 -5.29
CA VAL A 626 -34.86 15.82 -4.38
C VAL A 626 -35.25 16.82 -3.30
N LYS A 627 -35.11 16.43 -2.04
CA LYS A 627 -35.36 17.26 -0.86
C LYS A 627 -34.03 17.63 -0.22
N ALA A 628 -33.85 18.88 0.21
CA ALA A 628 -32.65 19.31 0.91
C ALA A 628 -32.95 19.67 2.37
N LEU A 629 -32.01 19.32 3.24
CA LEU A 629 -32.08 19.58 4.67
C LEU A 629 -30.80 20.30 5.10
N ASN A 630 -30.97 21.43 5.79
CA ASN A 630 -29.91 22.24 6.36
C ASN A 630 -29.97 22.15 7.89
N GLY A 631 -29.06 21.38 8.47
CA GLY A 631 -28.83 21.24 9.90
C GLY A 631 -27.61 22.02 10.38
N SER A 632 -27.38 23.23 9.84
CA SER A 632 -26.30 24.10 10.30
C SER A 632 -26.72 25.08 11.40
N GLY A 633 -25.83 25.23 12.37
CA GLY A 633 -25.98 26.09 13.53
C GLY A 633 -25.91 27.59 13.24
N HIS A 634 -26.75 28.35 13.94
CA HIS A 634 -26.57 29.81 14.06
C HIS A 634 -25.44 30.14 15.05
N SER A 635 -24.80 31.29 14.85
CA SER A 635 -23.97 31.93 15.87
C SER A 635 -24.81 32.32 17.09
N PRO A 636 -24.21 32.37 18.30
CA PRO A 636 -24.87 32.95 19.46
C PRO A 636 -25.42 34.36 19.18
N GLN A 637 -26.59 34.70 19.70
CA GLN A 637 -27.20 36.01 19.47
C GLN A 637 -26.31 37.18 19.94
N LYS A 638 -25.53 36.97 21.01
CA LYS A 638 -24.63 37.98 21.57
C LYS A 638 -23.27 38.08 20.85
N LEU A 639 -23.00 37.19 19.88
CA LEU A 639 -21.73 37.18 19.18
C LEU A 639 -21.75 38.19 18.03
N THR A 640 -21.26 39.41 18.29
CA THR A 640 -21.16 40.47 17.29
C THR A 640 -19.71 40.72 16.84
N LEU A 641 -19.55 41.41 15.71
CA LEU A 641 -18.24 41.84 15.23
C LEU A 641 -17.53 42.71 16.26
N GLU A 642 -18.24 43.66 16.88
CA GLU A 642 -17.71 44.56 17.92
C GLU A 642 -17.22 43.77 19.14
N TYR A 643 -17.96 42.74 19.56
CA TYR A 643 -17.55 41.88 20.66
C TYR A 643 -16.23 41.17 20.36
N VAL A 644 -16.11 40.53 19.19
CA VAL A 644 -14.89 39.84 18.76
C VAL A 644 -13.71 40.81 18.64
N ARG A 645 -13.94 42.03 18.12
CA ARG A 645 -12.92 43.08 18.06
C ARG A 645 -12.49 43.56 19.46
N SER A 646 -13.44 43.72 20.39
CA SER A 646 -13.14 44.11 21.79
C SER A 646 -12.28 43.09 22.55
N ARG A 647 -12.30 41.83 22.10
CA ARG A 647 -11.47 40.72 22.61
C ARG A 647 -10.05 40.69 22.03
N GLY A 648 -9.72 41.64 21.14
CA GLY A 648 -8.39 41.73 20.52
C GLY A 648 -8.18 40.85 19.29
N ILE A 649 -9.24 40.24 18.74
CA ILE A 649 -9.16 39.46 17.51
C ILE A 649 -9.18 40.45 16.34
N LEU A 650 -8.03 40.70 15.70
CA LEU A 650 -7.86 41.66 14.60
C LEU A 650 -7.78 41.00 13.20
N GLY A 651 -7.70 39.67 13.13
CA GLY A 651 -7.64 38.93 11.86
C GLY A 651 -8.93 38.99 11.02
N ARG A 652 -8.92 38.31 9.85
CA ARG A 652 -10.08 38.22 8.93
C ARG A 652 -11.11 37.16 9.30
N SER A 653 -10.80 36.26 10.24
CA SER A 653 -11.69 35.19 10.70
C SER A 653 -11.56 34.99 12.21
N ILE A 654 -12.53 34.31 12.83
CA ILE A 654 -12.43 33.91 14.23
C ILE A 654 -11.40 32.76 14.32
N PRO A 655 -10.33 32.89 15.12
CA PRO A 655 -9.36 31.82 15.30
C PRO A 655 -10.03 30.56 15.85
N ALA A 656 -9.67 29.39 15.32
CA ALA A 656 -10.18 28.10 15.79
C ALA A 656 -9.80 27.78 17.26
N SER A 657 -8.90 28.57 17.85
CA SER A 657 -8.51 28.52 19.25
C SER A 657 -9.49 29.24 20.19
N ASP A 658 -10.33 30.15 19.69
CA ASP A 658 -11.29 30.91 20.52
C ASP A 658 -12.67 30.23 20.48
N LEU A 659 -13.30 29.96 21.63
CA LEU A 659 -14.58 29.24 21.67
C LEU A 659 -15.77 30.02 21.09
N ASN A 660 -15.60 31.30 20.75
CA ASN A 660 -16.57 32.03 19.93
C ASN A 660 -16.63 31.51 18.48
N CYS A 661 -15.72 30.63 18.05
CA CYS A 661 -15.86 29.91 16.77
C CYS A 661 -16.89 28.77 16.83
N VAL A 662 -17.45 28.44 18.00
CA VAL A 662 -18.51 27.44 18.12
C VAL A 662 -19.86 28.07 17.77
N THR A 663 -20.51 27.57 16.73
CA THR A 663 -21.95 27.82 16.46
C THR A 663 -22.78 26.74 17.14
N VAL A 664 -24.08 26.97 17.30
CA VAL A 664 -24.99 26.01 17.94
C VAL A 664 -24.94 24.68 17.17
N PRO A 665 -24.53 23.54 17.76
CA PRO A 665 -24.42 22.28 17.02
C PRO A 665 -25.75 21.82 16.43
N GLY A 666 -25.83 21.66 15.10
CA GLY A 666 -27.08 21.30 14.42
C GLY A 666 -27.27 19.82 14.08
N ALA A 667 -26.23 18.98 14.25
CA ALA A 667 -26.30 17.57 13.86
C ALA A 667 -27.40 16.78 14.59
N ALA A 668 -27.62 17.03 15.89
CA ALA A 668 -28.62 16.31 16.68
C ALA A 668 -30.05 16.57 16.19
N ALA A 669 -30.41 17.83 15.93
CA ALA A 669 -31.72 18.18 15.36
C ALA A 669 -31.88 17.57 13.97
N ALA A 670 -30.84 17.67 13.13
CA ALA A 670 -30.85 17.11 11.79
C ALA A 670 -31.12 15.61 11.77
N TRP A 671 -30.54 14.85 12.71
CA TRP A 671 -30.80 13.40 12.83
C TRP A 671 -32.25 13.09 13.17
N VAL A 672 -32.79 13.75 14.19
CA VAL A 672 -34.18 13.56 14.63
C VAL A 672 -35.13 13.93 13.49
N ASP A 673 -34.96 15.11 12.88
CA ASP A 673 -35.80 15.58 11.78
C ASP A 673 -35.71 14.70 10.53
N THR A 674 -34.53 14.16 10.22
CA THR A 674 -34.37 13.24 9.09
C THR A 674 -35.16 11.95 9.31
N VAL A 675 -35.10 11.35 10.50
CA VAL A 675 -35.88 10.13 10.81
C VAL A 675 -37.38 10.44 10.84
N GLU A 676 -37.79 11.54 11.48
CA GLU A 676 -39.20 11.89 11.63
C GLU A 676 -39.87 12.31 10.31
N GLN A 677 -39.16 13.02 9.43
CA GLN A 677 -39.75 13.61 8.22
C GLN A 677 -39.38 12.87 6.92
N LEU A 678 -38.21 12.24 6.86
CA LEU A 678 -37.71 11.51 5.68
C LEU A 678 -37.60 10.01 5.90
N GLY A 679 -37.72 9.53 7.14
CA GLY A 679 -37.61 8.13 7.51
C GLY A 679 -38.75 7.26 6.99
N SER A 680 -38.62 5.94 7.16
CA SER A 680 -39.62 4.96 6.71
C SER A 680 -40.95 5.05 7.47
N GLY A 681 -40.96 5.70 8.64
CA GLY A 681 -42.04 5.63 9.63
C GLY A 681 -42.17 4.26 10.31
N SER A 682 -41.30 3.29 9.98
CA SER A 682 -41.34 1.93 10.53
C SER A 682 -40.40 1.75 11.73
N LEU A 683 -39.45 2.68 11.92
CA LEU A 683 -38.48 2.66 13.01
C LEU A 683 -38.54 3.98 13.77
N THR A 684 -38.38 3.89 15.08
CA THR A 684 -38.25 5.05 15.96
C THR A 684 -36.81 5.59 15.96
N VAL A 685 -36.62 6.87 16.34
CA VAL A 685 -35.29 7.47 16.53
C VAL A 685 -34.43 6.61 17.47
N ALA A 686 -35.03 6.05 18.53
CA ALA A 686 -34.35 5.18 19.46
C ALA A 686 -33.83 3.88 18.82
N GLU A 687 -34.62 3.24 17.94
CA GLU A 687 -34.21 2.04 17.21
C GLU A 687 -33.11 2.33 16.19
N VAL A 688 -33.17 3.50 15.53
CA VAL A 688 -32.14 3.97 14.58
C VAL A 688 -30.81 4.25 15.28
N LEU A 689 -30.83 4.86 16.47
CA LEU A 689 -29.61 5.17 17.24
C LEU A 689 -29.07 3.99 18.06
N ALA A 690 -29.87 2.96 18.31
CA ALA A 690 -29.50 1.82 19.15
C ALA A 690 -28.17 1.15 18.75
N PRO A 691 -27.84 0.91 17.47
CA PRO A 691 -26.55 0.31 17.10
C PRO A 691 -25.36 1.21 17.44
N ALA A 692 -25.46 2.51 17.22
CA ALA A 692 -24.40 3.46 17.56
C ALA A 692 -24.20 3.56 19.09
N ILE A 693 -25.29 3.49 19.87
CA ILE A 693 -25.23 3.39 21.34
C ILE A 693 -24.47 2.13 21.75
N ARG A 694 -24.77 0.97 21.17
CA ARG A 694 -24.04 -0.28 21.46
C ARG A 694 -22.56 -0.16 21.13
N LEU A 695 -22.20 0.42 19.98
CA LEU A 695 -20.79 0.63 19.60
C LEU A 695 -20.04 1.53 20.60
N ALA A 696 -20.68 2.62 21.06
CA ALA A 696 -20.11 3.49 22.08
C ALA A 696 -19.95 2.78 23.45
N GLU A 697 -20.92 1.93 23.79
CA GLU A 697 -21.01 0.95 24.89
C GLU A 697 -19.82 -0.01 25.01
N GLU A 698 -19.80 -0.88 24.03
CA GLU A 698 -18.95 -2.06 23.95
C GLU A 698 -17.53 -1.68 23.52
N GLY A 699 -17.41 -0.57 22.79
CA GLY A 699 -16.19 -0.02 22.23
C GLY A 699 -15.90 -0.54 20.83
N VAL A 700 -15.05 0.20 20.12
CA VAL A 700 -14.67 -0.12 18.74
C VAL A 700 -13.15 -0.25 18.62
N PRO A 701 -12.63 -1.23 17.85
CA PRO A 701 -11.23 -1.27 17.48
C PRO A 701 -10.94 -0.09 16.54
N VAL A 702 -9.95 0.74 16.89
CA VAL A 702 -9.59 1.90 16.09
C VAL A 702 -8.89 1.48 14.79
N SER A 703 -9.33 2.05 13.66
CA SER A 703 -8.79 1.75 12.33
C SER A 703 -7.45 2.44 12.07
N GLU A 704 -6.74 2.05 11.01
CA GLU A 704 -5.37 2.49 10.74
C GLU A 704 -5.28 3.98 10.39
N ILE A 705 -6.08 4.44 9.42
CA ILE A 705 -6.06 5.83 8.97
C ILE A 705 -6.61 6.74 10.07
N HIS A 706 -7.63 6.29 10.78
CA HIS A 706 -8.20 7.06 11.88
C HIS A 706 -7.29 7.12 13.11
N GLY A 707 -6.62 6.02 13.48
CA GLY A 707 -5.61 6.01 14.54
C GLY A 707 -4.49 7.02 14.26
N TYR A 708 -4.05 7.14 12.99
CA TYR A 708 -3.10 8.17 12.57
C TYR A 708 -3.64 9.60 12.74
N ALA A 709 -4.89 9.86 12.34
CA ALA A 709 -5.53 11.17 12.51
C ALA A 709 -5.69 11.56 13.99
N TRP A 710 -6.00 10.57 14.85
CA TRP A 710 -6.11 10.75 16.29
C TRP A 710 -4.76 11.08 16.94
N GLN A 711 -3.71 10.35 16.59
CA GLN A 711 -2.34 10.59 17.06
C GLN A 711 -1.85 12.00 16.71
N ARG A 712 -2.15 12.48 15.50
CA ARG A 712 -1.85 13.87 15.09
C ARG A 712 -2.53 14.93 15.95
N SER A 713 -3.63 14.56 16.60
CA SER A 713 -4.44 15.44 17.45
C SER A 713 -4.21 15.18 18.95
N GLU A 714 -3.30 14.28 19.33
CA GLU A 714 -3.09 13.89 20.74
C GLU A 714 -2.75 15.08 21.64
N THR A 715 -1.82 15.94 21.20
CA THR A 715 -1.44 17.15 21.96
C THR A 715 -2.64 18.07 22.15
N LEU A 716 -3.53 18.16 21.15
CA LEU A 716 -4.71 19.00 21.22
C LEU A 716 -5.71 18.47 22.25
N LEU A 717 -5.92 17.15 22.24
CA LEU A 717 -6.83 16.46 23.15
C LEU A 717 -6.29 16.42 24.59
N LYS A 718 -4.97 16.30 24.79
CA LYS A 718 -4.35 16.38 26.12
C LYS A 718 -4.48 17.77 26.73
N ASN A 719 -4.37 18.79 25.89
CA ASN A 719 -4.50 20.18 26.30
C ASN A 719 -5.96 20.63 26.34
N ALA A 720 -6.93 19.73 26.07
CA ALA A 720 -8.38 19.97 26.00
C ALA A 720 -8.97 20.51 27.33
N SER A 721 -10.27 20.80 27.33
CA SER A 721 -11.04 21.06 28.56
C SER A 721 -10.81 19.94 29.61
N PRO A 722 -11.19 20.13 30.89
CA PRO A 722 -10.91 19.16 31.96
C PRO A 722 -11.26 17.69 31.65
N ASP A 723 -12.15 17.45 30.69
CA ASP A 723 -12.61 16.13 30.23
C ASP A 723 -11.90 15.63 28.96
N GLY A 724 -10.73 16.18 28.60
CA GLY A 724 -9.91 15.75 27.45
C GLY A 724 -9.60 14.26 27.41
N ASP A 725 -9.45 13.65 28.58
CA ASP A 725 -9.20 12.22 28.74
C ASP A 725 -10.34 11.35 28.21
N ALA A 726 -11.57 11.88 28.07
CA ALA A 726 -12.68 11.13 27.47
C ALA A 726 -12.44 10.76 26.00
N MET A 727 -11.53 11.47 25.32
CA MET A 727 -11.11 11.22 23.94
C MET A 727 -9.73 10.57 23.87
N LEU A 728 -9.20 10.05 24.97
CA LEU A 728 -7.88 9.43 25.03
C LEU A 728 -7.95 8.09 25.74
N LEU A 729 -7.20 7.12 25.25
CA LEU A 729 -7.03 5.83 25.91
C LEU A 729 -5.84 5.92 26.88
N ASN A 730 -6.12 6.01 28.18
CA ASN A 730 -5.11 6.18 29.23
C ASN A 730 -4.20 7.40 28.99
N GLY A 731 -4.79 8.53 28.58
CA GLY A 731 -4.07 9.77 28.30
C GLY A 731 -3.25 9.77 27.00
N LYS A 732 -3.46 8.79 26.10
CA LYS A 732 -2.84 8.74 24.77
C LYS A 732 -3.87 8.52 23.67
N ALA A 733 -3.56 8.95 22.45
CA ALA A 733 -4.39 8.60 21.30
C ALA A 733 -4.37 7.07 21.11
N PRO A 734 -5.52 6.45 20.82
CA PRO A 734 -5.58 5.01 20.60
C PRO A 734 -4.76 4.62 19.37
N LEU A 735 -4.05 3.49 19.48
CA LEU A 735 -3.35 2.87 18.38
C LEU A 735 -4.31 1.99 17.56
N PRO A 736 -4.00 1.72 16.27
CA PRO A 736 -4.78 0.79 15.47
C PRO A 736 -4.98 -0.56 16.19
N GLY A 737 -6.21 -1.07 16.16
CA GLY A 737 -6.63 -2.31 16.83
C GLY A 737 -6.91 -2.19 18.32
N GLN A 738 -6.55 -1.08 18.99
CA GLN A 738 -6.96 -0.86 20.38
C GLN A 738 -8.45 -0.51 20.46
N ILE A 739 -9.11 -0.97 21.52
CA ILE A 739 -10.52 -0.72 21.75
C ILE A 739 -10.69 0.61 22.47
N MET A 740 -11.42 1.54 21.85
CA MET A 740 -11.86 2.79 22.45
C MET A 740 -13.35 2.71 22.81
N LYS A 741 -13.72 3.19 24.00
CA LYS A 741 -15.10 3.22 24.50
C LYS A 741 -15.54 4.66 24.76
N PHE A 742 -16.82 4.93 24.58
CA PHE A 742 -17.39 6.27 24.79
C PHE A 742 -18.69 6.20 25.62
N PRO A 743 -18.61 5.82 26.91
CA PRO A 743 -19.80 5.67 27.75
C PRO A 743 -20.59 6.98 27.90
N ASP A 744 -19.92 8.13 27.89
CA ASP A 744 -20.58 9.43 27.98
C ASP A 744 -21.26 9.84 26.66
N LEU A 745 -20.68 9.47 25.51
CA LEU A 745 -21.33 9.64 24.22
C LEU A 745 -22.58 8.77 24.11
N ALA A 746 -22.51 7.54 24.60
CA ALA A 746 -23.67 6.65 24.64
C ALA A 746 -24.81 7.23 25.51
N LYS A 747 -24.49 7.85 26.66
CA LYS A 747 -25.48 8.58 27.47
C LYS A 747 -26.10 9.74 26.68
N THR A 748 -25.29 10.50 25.95
CA THR A 748 -25.77 11.60 25.09
C THR A 748 -26.70 11.07 24.00
N PHE A 749 -26.35 9.99 23.30
CA PHE A 749 -27.21 9.36 22.31
C PHE A 749 -28.51 8.81 22.90
N ARG A 750 -28.47 8.25 24.11
CA ARG A 750 -29.68 7.84 24.84
C ARG A 750 -30.59 9.01 25.17
N SER A 751 -30.03 10.14 25.59
CA SER A 751 -30.83 11.35 25.84
C SER A 751 -31.55 11.79 24.56
N VAL A 752 -30.88 11.76 23.41
CA VAL A 752 -31.52 12.08 22.12
C VAL A 752 -32.55 11.03 21.71
N ALA A 753 -32.27 9.75 21.94
CA ALA A 753 -33.19 8.66 21.66
C ALA A 753 -34.48 8.72 22.51
N GLU A 754 -34.38 9.15 23.77
CA GLU A 754 -35.50 9.19 24.72
C GLU A 754 -36.31 10.49 24.63
N TYR A 755 -35.64 11.63 24.47
CA TYR A 755 -36.26 12.96 24.54
C TYR A 755 -36.27 13.70 23.18
N GLY A 756 -35.86 13.04 22.10
CA GLY A 756 -35.71 13.67 20.79
C GLY A 756 -34.72 14.84 20.82
N LYS A 757 -35.07 15.95 20.17
CA LYS A 757 -34.24 17.17 20.13
C LYS A 757 -33.96 17.73 21.53
N ASP A 758 -34.95 17.68 22.43
CA ASP A 758 -34.83 18.22 23.79
C ASP A 758 -33.73 17.52 24.59
N GLY A 759 -33.39 16.27 24.26
CA GLY A 759 -32.29 15.54 24.88
C GLY A 759 -30.90 16.12 24.63
N PHE A 760 -30.74 16.98 23.62
CA PHE A 760 -29.50 17.66 23.28
C PHE A 760 -29.57 19.17 23.53
N TYR A 761 -30.67 19.83 23.13
CA TYR A 761 -30.82 21.28 23.17
C TYR A 761 -31.36 21.81 24.51
N LYS A 762 -31.75 20.92 25.43
CA LYS A 762 -32.17 21.26 26.81
C LYS A 762 -31.48 20.33 27.83
N GLY A 763 -31.47 20.76 29.10
CA GLY A 763 -30.95 19.97 30.22
C GLY A 763 -29.43 19.74 30.14
N ARG A 764 -29.00 18.54 30.59
CA ARG A 764 -27.60 18.20 30.88
C ARG A 764 -26.62 18.54 29.75
N VAL A 765 -26.96 18.20 28.50
CA VAL A 765 -26.04 18.40 27.36
C VAL A 765 -25.92 19.89 27.04
N ALA A 766 -27.04 20.60 26.95
CA ALA A 766 -27.06 22.04 26.69
C ALA A 766 -26.33 22.84 27.78
N GLU A 767 -26.56 22.51 29.05
CA GLU A 767 -25.89 23.11 30.20
C GLU A 767 -24.37 22.91 30.12
N ALA A 768 -23.91 21.70 29.81
CA ALA A 768 -22.48 21.41 29.70
C ALA A 768 -21.80 22.16 28.54
N ILE A 769 -22.49 22.35 27.41
CA ILE A 769 -21.99 23.12 26.26
C ILE A 769 -21.83 24.60 26.65
N VAL A 770 -22.89 25.19 27.20
CA VAL A 770 -22.91 26.61 27.58
C VAL A 770 -21.88 26.92 28.67
N GLU A 771 -21.81 26.07 29.71
CA GLU A 771 -20.83 26.22 30.79
C GLU A 771 -19.40 26.21 30.24
N LEU A 772 -19.07 25.27 29.34
CA LEU A 772 -17.74 25.19 28.73
C LEU A 772 -17.40 26.44 27.91
N ILE A 773 -18.32 26.89 27.06
CA ILE A 773 -18.13 28.03 26.18
C ILE A 773 -17.95 29.32 27.01
N GLN A 774 -18.83 29.56 27.98
CA GLN A 774 -18.81 30.76 28.82
C GLN A 774 -17.56 30.81 29.71
N ASN A 775 -17.13 29.68 30.27
CA ASN A 775 -15.90 29.59 31.08
C ASN A 775 -14.63 29.97 30.31
N LYS A 776 -14.67 29.99 28.97
CA LYS A 776 -13.56 30.42 28.11
C LYS A 776 -13.81 31.77 27.42
N GLY A 777 -14.81 32.53 27.88
CA GLY A 777 -15.14 33.85 27.34
C GLY A 777 -15.94 33.81 26.04
N GLY A 778 -16.65 32.71 25.77
CA GLY A 778 -17.67 32.66 24.74
C GLY A 778 -19.02 33.19 25.23
N VAL A 779 -19.89 33.55 24.29
CA VAL A 779 -21.18 34.25 24.60
C VAL A 779 -22.44 33.43 24.31
N MET A 780 -22.29 32.13 24.07
CA MET A 780 -23.43 31.22 23.86
C MET A 780 -24.27 31.08 25.13
N GLU A 781 -25.59 31.10 24.98
CA GLU A 781 -26.56 30.93 26.06
C GLU A 781 -27.49 29.74 25.80
N LEU A 782 -28.14 29.24 26.87
CA LEU A 782 -29.10 28.14 26.74
C LEU A 782 -30.25 28.47 25.77
N ALA A 783 -30.63 29.75 25.68
CA ALA A 783 -31.64 30.22 24.74
C ALA A 783 -31.21 30.07 23.27
N ASP A 784 -29.90 30.16 22.97
CA ASP A 784 -29.39 29.95 21.62
C ASP A 784 -29.57 28.48 21.20
N LEU A 785 -29.28 27.53 22.10
CA LEU A 785 -29.47 26.09 21.84
C LEU A 785 -30.95 25.74 21.75
N ALA A 786 -31.77 26.23 22.69
CA ALA A 786 -33.19 25.89 22.76
C ALA A 786 -34.01 26.40 21.56
N LYS A 787 -33.52 27.43 20.84
CA LYS A 787 -34.15 27.98 19.63
C LYS A 787 -33.74 27.24 18.35
N HIS A 788 -32.75 26.34 18.41
CA HIS A 788 -32.23 25.70 17.20
C HIS A 788 -33.25 24.72 16.58
N GLU A 789 -33.45 24.87 15.28
CA GLU A 789 -34.27 23.98 14.46
C GLU A 789 -33.55 23.71 13.13
N THR A 790 -33.79 22.53 12.57
CA THR A 790 -33.38 22.15 11.22
C THR A 790 -34.27 22.86 10.20
N THR A 791 -33.70 23.31 9.08
CA THR A 791 -34.47 23.94 8.00
C THR A 791 -34.53 23.03 6.77
N PHE A 792 -35.74 22.68 6.32
CA PHE A 792 -35.94 22.07 5.01
C PHE A 792 -35.91 23.18 3.95
N VAL A 793 -35.06 23.02 2.96
CA VAL A 793 -34.77 24.04 1.96
C VAL A 793 -34.93 23.45 0.57
N GLU A 794 -35.21 24.31 -0.40
CA GLU A 794 -35.25 23.90 -1.81
C GLU A 794 -33.81 23.68 -2.30
N PRO A 795 -33.47 22.50 -2.87
CA PRO A 795 -32.16 22.29 -3.43
C PRO A 795 -31.92 23.20 -4.64
N ILE A 796 -30.66 23.57 -4.84
CA ILE A 796 -30.24 24.30 -6.04
C ILE A 796 -29.67 23.30 -7.04
N SER A 797 -29.79 23.62 -8.34
CA SER A 797 -29.37 22.69 -9.38
C SER A 797 -28.79 23.36 -10.62
N TYR A 798 -27.96 22.62 -11.35
CA TYR A 798 -27.50 22.96 -12.69
C TYR A 798 -27.55 21.74 -13.60
N THR A 799 -28.07 21.89 -14.82
CA THR A 799 -28.12 20.82 -15.82
C THR A 799 -26.88 20.88 -16.71
N TYR A 800 -25.95 19.96 -16.49
CA TYR A 800 -24.70 19.86 -17.24
C TYR A 800 -24.89 19.09 -18.55
N GLY A 801 -24.40 19.65 -19.66
CA GLY A 801 -24.48 19.03 -20.99
C GLY A 801 -25.92 18.81 -21.48
N GLY A 802 -26.91 19.51 -20.90
CA GLY A 802 -28.33 19.37 -21.24
C GLY A 802 -29.00 18.06 -20.81
N GLU A 803 -28.28 17.13 -20.18
CA GLU A 803 -28.80 15.80 -19.85
C GLU A 803 -28.81 15.46 -18.35
N VAL A 804 -27.81 15.94 -17.59
CA VAL A 804 -27.60 15.52 -16.20
C VAL A 804 -27.77 16.71 -15.27
N THR A 805 -28.81 16.66 -14.43
CA THR A 805 -29.12 17.71 -13.46
C THR A 805 -28.47 17.38 -12.13
N VAL A 806 -27.52 18.20 -11.72
CA VAL A 806 -26.79 18.07 -10.46
C VAL A 806 -27.47 18.93 -9.41
N PHE A 807 -27.76 18.35 -8.25
CA PHE A 807 -28.40 18.97 -7.11
C PHE A 807 -27.41 19.11 -5.96
N GLU A 808 -27.48 20.26 -5.30
CA GLU A 808 -26.66 20.65 -4.14
C GLU A 808 -27.56 21.37 -3.12
N CYS A 809 -27.15 21.39 -1.86
CA CYS A 809 -27.82 22.24 -0.87
C CYS A 809 -27.59 23.73 -1.20
N PRO A 810 -28.60 24.60 -0.97
CA PRO A 810 -28.45 26.04 -1.18
C PRO A 810 -27.49 26.68 -0.17
N PRO A 811 -27.08 27.95 -0.40
CA PRO A 811 -26.43 28.77 0.62
C PRO A 811 -27.22 28.73 1.95
N ASN A 812 -26.57 28.69 3.11
CA ASN A 812 -25.18 29.00 3.43
C ASN A 812 -24.12 27.93 3.09
N GLY A 813 -24.51 26.79 2.50
CA GLY A 813 -23.58 25.78 1.99
C GLY A 813 -22.83 26.23 0.73
N GLN A 814 -21.65 25.64 0.49
CA GLN A 814 -20.82 25.94 -0.67
C GLN A 814 -21.14 25.11 -1.94
N GLY A 815 -22.30 24.46 -2.00
CA GLY A 815 -22.64 23.53 -3.08
C GLY A 815 -22.72 24.22 -4.43
N ILE A 816 -23.15 25.48 -4.43
CA ILE A 816 -23.17 26.36 -5.61
C ILE A 816 -21.81 26.47 -6.30
N THR A 817 -20.69 26.30 -5.59
CA THR A 817 -19.35 26.30 -6.20
C THR A 817 -19.19 25.19 -7.24
N ALA A 818 -19.72 23.99 -6.96
CA ALA A 818 -19.67 22.88 -7.91
C ALA A 818 -20.54 23.18 -9.15
N LEU A 819 -21.75 23.70 -8.93
CA LEU A 819 -22.68 24.07 -9.99
C LEU A 819 -22.11 25.18 -10.89
N LEU A 820 -21.51 26.22 -10.29
CA LEU A 820 -20.82 27.29 -11.01
C LEU A 820 -19.67 26.74 -11.85
N ALA A 821 -18.83 25.88 -11.29
CA ALA A 821 -17.72 25.28 -12.02
C ALA A 821 -18.20 24.46 -13.22
N LEU A 822 -19.24 23.63 -13.04
CA LEU A 822 -19.86 22.89 -14.15
C LEU A 822 -20.44 23.81 -15.21
N GLY A 823 -21.14 24.88 -14.81
CA GLY A 823 -21.71 25.84 -15.74
C GLY A 823 -20.66 26.67 -16.50
N ILE A 824 -19.55 27.00 -15.86
CA ILE A 824 -18.41 27.66 -16.50
C ILE A 824 -17.79 26.72 -17.54
N ILE A 825 -17.54 25.45 -17.18
CA ILE A 825 -17.00 24.44 -18.11
C ILE A 825 -17.93 24.29 -19.32
N ASP A 826 -19.24 24.17 -19.09
CA ASP A 826 -20.24 24.02 -20.15
C ASP A 826 -20.22 25.21 -21.13
N ASN A 827 -20.15 26.43 -20.60
CA ASN A 827 -20.08 27.66 -21.41
C ASN A 827 -18.73 27.83 -22.12
N ILE A 828 -17.60 27.38 -21.55
CA ILE A 828 -16.29 27.38 -22.24
C ILE A 828 -16.36 26.51 -23.49
N GLN A 829 -17.00 25.34 -23.39
CA GLN A 829 -17.21 24.42 -24.51
C GLN A 829 -18.17 25.01 -25.55
N GLU A 830 -19.29 25.60 -25.10
CA GLU A 830 -20.28 26.21 -26.00
C GLU A 830 -19.71 27.41 -26.77
N LEU A 831 -18.84 28.19 -26.16
CA LEU A 831 -18.12 29.30 -26.80
C LEU A 831 -17.03 28.83 -27.79
N GLY A 832 -16.75 27.52 -27.85
CA GLY A 832 -15.71 26.95 -28.72
C GLY A 832 -14.29 27.32 -28.31
N ILE A 833 -14.08 27.71 -27.04
CA ILE A 833 -12.74 28.06 -26.52
C ILE A 833 -11.88 26.79 -26.38
N THR A 834 -12.51 25.68 -26.00
CA THR A 834 -11.89 24.35 -25.94
C THR A 834 -12.80 23.29 -26.55
N ASN A 835 -12.24 22.12 -26.85
CA ASN A 835 -13.05 20.93 -27.13
C ASN A 835 -13.88 20.53 -25.90
N SER A 836 -14.81 19.60 -26.09
CA SER A 836 -15.52 18.94 -24.99
C SER A 836 -14.50 18.36 -24.00
N ILE A 837 -14.69 18.66 -22.72
CA ILE A 837 -13.85 18.16 -21.64
C ILE A 837 -13.90 16.63 -21.60
N LEU A 838 -15.05 16.02 -21.92
CA LEU A 838 -15.23 14.57 -21.93
C LEU A 838 -14.40 13.88 -23.04
N ASP A 839 -14.05 14.61 -24.10
CA ASP A 839 -13.22 14.11 -25.21
C ASP A 839 -11.71 14.37 -24.99
N MET A 840 -11.35 15.22 -24.01
CA MET A 840 -9.94 15.42 -23.64
C MET A 840 -9.39 14.20 -22.91
N ASP A 841 -8.09 13.94 -23.08
CA ASP A 841 -7.39 12.90 -22.34
C ASP A 841 -7.48 13.14 -20.83
N HIS A 842 -7.95 12.14 -20.09
CA HIS A 842 -8.12 12.23 -18.65
C HIS A 842 -6.77 12.50 -17.95
N ASN A 843 -6.72 13.50 -17.07
CA ASN A 843 -5.51 13.98 -16.40
C ASN A 843 -4.41 14.51 -17.36
N SER A 844 -4.76 14.96 -18.57
CA SER A 844 -3.86 15.79 -19.39
C SER A 844 -3.68 17.19 -18.79
N SER A 845 -2.69 17.93 -19.28
CA SER A 845 -2.44 19.32 -18.84
C SER A 845 -3.62 20.23 -19.15
N GLU A 846 -4.24 20.05 -20.31
CA GLU A 846 -5.36 20.85 -20.79
C GLU A 846 -6.62 20.56 -19.96
N TYR A 847 -6.89 19.28 -19.68
CA TYR A 847 -8.00 18.85 -18.82
C TYR A 847 -7.87 19.43 -17.42
N LEU A 848 -6.70 19.26 -16.78
CA LEU A 848 -6.48 19.74 -15.42
C LEU A 848 -6.46 21.27 -15.35
N HIS A 849 -5.88 21.95 -16.35
CA HIS A 849 -5.88 23.39 -16.44
C HIS A 849 -7.31 23.96 -16.55
N LEU A 850 -8.15 23.38 -17.41
CA LEU A 850 -9.56 23.75 -17.54
C LEU A 850 -10.34 23.60 -16.23
N LEU A 851 -10.16 22.47 -15.53
CA LEU A 851 -10.83 22.24 -14.25
C LEU A 851 -10.35 23.20 -13.15
N VAL A 852 -9.04 23.39 -13.02
CA VAL A 852 -8.46 24.26 -11.99
C VAL A 852 -8.93 25.70 -12.17
N GLU A 853 -8.87 26.24 -13.40
CA GLU A 853 -9.28 27.64 -13.64
C GLU A 853 -10.79 27.83 -13.47
N SER A 854 -11.61 26.87 -13.92
CA SER A 854 -13.07 26.93 -13.73
C SER A 854 -13.44 26.91 -12.24
N LEU A 855 -12.77 26.07 -11.45
CA LEU A 855 -12.97 26.02 -10.00
C LEU A 855 -12.44 27.27 -9.30
N ARG A 856 -11.34 27.87 -9.75
CA ARG A 856 -10.85 29.15 -9.20
C ARG A 856 -11.87 30.27 -9.39
N LEU A 857 -12.46 30.37 -10.57
CA LEU A 857 -13.53 31.34 -10.85
C LEU A 857 -14.77 31.06 -9.99
N ALA A 858 -15.18 29.79 -9.85
CA ALA A 858 -16.30 29.43 -8.99
C ALA A 858 -16.04 29.69 -7.49
N PHE A 859 -14.82 29.45 -7.00
CA PHE A 859 -14.42 29.78 -5.62
C PHE A 859 -14.40 31.28 -5.38
N SER A 860 -13.94 32.06 -6.36
CA SER A 860 -13.96 33.52 -6.32
C SER A 860 -15.37 34.06 -6.03
N ASP A 861 -16.37 33.55 -6.74
CA ASP A 861 -17.76 33.97 -6.57
C ASP A 861 -18.35 33.46 -5.26
N SER A 862 -18.20 32.16 -5.00
CA SER A 862 -18.82 31.56 -3.82
C SER A 862 -18.26 32.12 -2.51
N GLN A 863 -16.96 32.44 -2.41
CA GLN A 863 -16.40 33.03 -1.19
C GLN A 863 -16.95 34.43 -0.88
N TYR A 864 -17.34 35.18 -1.91
CA TYR A 864 -17.92 36.50 -1.73
C TYR A 864 -19.43 36.44 -1.49
N TYR A 865 -20.16 35.72 -2.36
CA TYR A 865 -21.63 35.74 -2.37
C TYR A 865 -22.29 34.76 -1.40
N VAL A 866 -21.68 33.61 -1.09
CA VAL A 866 -22.30 32.63 -0.19
C VAL A 866 -22.28 33.15 1.24
N ALA A 867 -23.47 33.30 1.80
CA ALA A 867 -23.72 33.72 3.17
C ALA A 867 -25.02 33.09 3.67
N ASP A 868 -25.52 33.55 4.81
CA ASP A 868 -26.85 33.19 5.29
C ASP A 868 -27.94 33.94 4.50
N PRO A 869 -28.85 33.21 3.78
CA PRO A 869 -29.92 33.81 3.00
C PRO A 869 -30.95 34.57 3.86
N GLU A 870 -31.04 34.30 5.16
CA GLU A 870 -31.95 35.02 6.07
C GLU A 870 -31.48 36.48 6.33
N PHE A 871 -30.19 36.76 6.14
CA PHE A 871 -29.57 38.05 6.43
C PHE A 871 -29.18 38.84 5.18
N LYS A 872 -28.85 38.16 4.09
CA LYS A 872 -28.45 38.76 2.82
C LYS A 872 -29.08 38.00 1.67
N HIS A 873 -29.63 38.73 0.69
CA HIS A 873 -30.06 38.11 -0.55
C HIS A 873 -28.85 37.59 -1.32
N ILE A 874 -28.91 36.32 -1.72
CA ILE A 874 -27.85 35.65 -2.48
C ILE A 874 -28.41 35.39 -3.87
N PRO A 875 -27.81 35.94 -4.93
CA PRO A 875 -28.36 35.90 -6.27
C PRO A 875 -28.09 34.56 -6.96
N VAL A 876 -28.54 33.45 -6.37
CA VAL A 876 -28.25 32.07 -6.84
C VAL A 876 -28.67 31.87 -8.29
N GLU A 877 -29.89 32.28 -8.66
CA GLU A 877 -30.38 32.16 -10.02
C GLU A 877 -29.54 32.97 -11.00
N GLU A 878 -29.14 34.18 -10.64
CA GLU A 878 -28.37 35.08 -11.50
C GLU A 878 -26.93 34.56 -11.69
N LEU A 879 -26.35 33.96 -10.64
CA LEU A 879 -25.04 33.31 -10.68
C LEU A 879 -25.05 32.05 -11.56
N LEU A 880 -26.17 31.32 -11.63
CA LEU A 880 -26.33 30.13 -12.46
C LEU A 880 -26.93 30.44 -13.85
N ARG A 881 -27.27 31.69 -14.15
CA ARG A 881 -27.75 32.11 -15.47
C ARG A 881 -26.63 32.01 -16.50
N LYS A 882 -27.02 31.60 -17.70
CA LYS A 882 -26.11 31.42 -18.84
C LYS A 882 -25.33 32.67 -19.17
N GLU A 883 -25.93 33.85 -19.08
CA GLU A 883 -25.26 35.13 -19.38
C GLU A 883 -24.09 35.38 -18.41
N TYR A 884 -24.28 35.09 -17.12
CA TYR A 884 -23.25 35.24 -16.11
C TYR A 884 -22.15 34.19 -16.26
N LEU A 885 -22.54 32.91 -16.40
CA LEU A 885 -21.59 31.82 -16.61
C LEU A 885 -20.74 32.03 -17.88
N SER A 886 -21.35 32.48 -18.97
CA SER A 886 -20.66 32.86 -20.21
C SER A 886 -19.69 34.03 -20.00
N SER A 887 -20.05 35.00 -19.14
CA SER A 887 -19.15 36.11 -18.79
C SER A 887 -17.90 35.62 -18.03
N ARG A 888 -18.05 34.66 -17.11
CA ARG A 888 -16.94 34.04 -16.39
C ARG A 888 -16.12 33.12 -17.29
N ALA A 889 -16.76 32.35 -18.18
CA ALA A 889 -16.10 31.49 -19.17
C ALA A 889 -15.13 32.25 -20.08
N LYS A 890 -15.43 33.51 -20.45
CA LYS A 890 -14.53 34.37 -21.25
C LYS A 890 -13.22 34.73 -20.55
N LEU A 891 -13.15 34.57 -19.23
CA LEU A 891 -11.94 34.81 -18.43
C LEU A 891 -10.96 33.64 -18.50
N PHE A 892 -11.39 32.48 -19.01
CA PHE A 892 -10.54 31.31 -19.19
C PHE A 892 -9.58 31.51 -20.36
N ASN A 893 -8.30 31.19 -20.15
CA ASN A 893 -7.29 31.22 -21.20
C ASN A 893 -6.65 29.83 -21.33
N PRO A 894 -6.82 29.12 -22.47
CA PRO A 894 -6.33 27.74 -22.62
C PRO A 894 -4.81 27.53 -22.45
N GLN A 895 -4.01 28.60 -22.49
CA GLN A 895 -2.55 28.52 -22.51
C GLN A 895 -1.88 28.99 -21.21
N LYS A 896 -2.59 29.73 -20.36
CA LYS A 896 -2.02 30.30 -19.14
C LYS A 896 -3.08 30.58 -18.09
N THR A 897 -2.66 30.57 -16.83
CA THR A 897 -3.49 31.02 -15.72
C THR A 897 -3.93 32.46 -15.89
N ASN A 898 -5.13 32.77 -15.40
CA ASN A 898 -5.60 34.15 -15.34
C ASN A 898 -5.06 34.84 -14.07
N PRO A 899 -4.19 35.87 -14.20
CA PRO A 899 -3.63 36.55 -13.06
C PRO A 899 -4.60 37.49 -12.31
N GLU A 900 -5.76 37.80 -12.91
CA GLU A 900 -6.70 38.82 -12.44
C GLU A 900 -7.97 38.20 -11.85
N VAL A 901 -7.82 37.23 -10.95
CA VAL A 901 -8.94 36.74 -10.14
C VAL A 901 -9.14 37.70 -8.96
N VAL A 902 -10.05 38.66 -9.14
CA VAL A 902 -10.27 39.85 -8.29
C VAL A 902 -10.69 39.49 -6.84
N HIS A 903 -11.29 38.32 -6.64
CA HIS A 903 -11.78 37.89 -5.33
C HIS A 903 -11.41 36.43 -5.06
N GLY A 904 -11.02 36.14 -3.82
CA GLY A 904 -10.92 34.78 -3.31
C GLY A 904 -9.51 34.33 -2.96
N ASN A 905 -9.38 33.81 -1.76
CA ASN A 905 -8.28 32.94 -1.33
C ASN A 905 -8.97 31.87 -0.48
N PRO A 906 -9.05 30.60 -0.92
CA PRO A 906 -9.47 29.54 -0.01
C PRO A 906 -8.55 29.62 1.20
N ALA A 907 -9.11 29.90 2.36
CA ALA A 907 -8.40 29.95 3.63
C ALA A 907 -9.11 28.93 4.53
N ASN A 908 -8.37 27.93 5.01
CA ASN A 908 -8.74 26.84 5.95
C ASN A 908 -9.04 25.47 5.33
N SER A 909 -8.36 24.42 5.79
CA SER A 909 -8.73 23.02 5.52
C SER A 909 -9.76 22.50 6.54
N SER A 910 -10.60 21.54 6.15
CA SER A 910 -11.64 20.96 7.01
C SER A 910 -11.71 19.43 6.90
N ASP A 911 -11.96 18.77 8.03
CA ASP A 911 -12.19 17.34 8.17
C ASP A 911 -13.69 17.10 8.31
N THR A 912 -14.25 16.21 7.51
CA THR A 912 -15.70 15.98 7.36
C THR A 912 -15.93 14.49 7.24
N VAL A 913 -17.15 13.97 7.40
CA VAL A 913 -17.47 12.61 6.95
C VAL A 913 -18.63 12.67 5.97
N TYR A 914 -18.49 11.96 4.86
CA TYR A 914 -19.51 11.81 3.83
C TYR A 914 -19.87 10.33 3.70
N PHE A 915 -21.15 10.04 3.52
CA PHE A 915 -21.63 8.70 3.21
C PHE A 915 -22.91 8.76 2.36
N SER A 916 -23.18 7.66 1.65
CA SER A 916 -24.33 7.54 0.76
C SER A 916 -25.07 6.25 1.09
N VAL A 917 -26.39 6.32 1.12
CA VAL A 917 -27.26 5.18 1.38
C VAL A 917 -28.37 5.10 0.32
N THR A 918 -28.69 3.89 -0.10
CA THR A 918 -29.83 3.59 -0.99
C THR A 918 -30.63 2.43 -0.42
N ASP A 919 -31.91 2.36 -0.77
CA ASP A 919 -32.83 1.32 -0.29
C ASP A 919 -33.55 0.57 -1.42
N GLN A 920 -34.31 -0.45 -1.02
CA GLN A 920 -35.06 -1.32 -1.94
C GLN A 920 -36.22 -0.64 -2.66
N TRP A 921 -36.65 0.54 -2.19
CA TRP A 921 -37.76 1.29 -2.78
C TRP A 921 -37.28 2.30 -3.83
N GLY A 922 -35.96 2.44 -4.00
CA GLY A 922 -35.38 3.36 -4.97
C GLY A 922 -34.90 4.67 -4.36
N ASN A 923 -35.10 4.90 -3.05
CA ASN A 923 -34.69 6.16 -2.43
C ASN A 923 -33.18 6.19 -2.27
N ALA A 924 -32.65 7.41 -2.21
CA ALA A 924 -31.25 7.65 -1.91
C ALA A 924 -31.11 8.79 -0.90
N CYS A 925 -30.10 8.68 -0.05
CA CYS A 925 -29.73 9.70 0.92
C CYS A 925 -28.24 9.99 0.77
N SER A 926 -27.92 11.22 0.33
CA SER A 926 -26.58 11.78 0.28
C SER A 926 -26.43 12.63 1.54
N TYR A 927 -25.65 12.15 2.49
CA TYR A 927 -25.61 12.70 3.85
C TYR A 927 -24.19 13.00 4.28
N ILE A 928 -24.03 14.12 4.98
CA ILE A 928 -22.71 14.62 5.35
C ILE A 928 -22.77 15.40 6.66
N GLN A 929 -21.77 15.20 7.52
CA GLN A 929 -21.67 15.87 8.83
C GLN A 929 -20.21 16.17 9.18
N SER A 930 -19.95 17.19 10.00
CA SER A 930 -18.57 17.59 10.33
C SER A 930 -18.50 18.51 11.54
N ASN A 931 -17.37 18.42 12.26
CA ASN A 931 -16.96 19.38 13.28
C ASN A 931 -16.14 20.56 12.71
N TYR A 932 -16.12 20.73 11.40
CA TYR A 932 -15.26 21.61 10.61
C TYR A 932 -13.78 21.16 10.55
N ALA A 933 -12.92 21.48 11.52
CA ALA A 933 -11.49 21.14 11.44
C ALA A 933 -11.09 20.06 12.46
N GLY A 934 -10.80 18.85 12.03
CA GLY A 934 -10.41 17.72 12.87
C GLY A 934 -11.45 17.41 13.96
N PHE A 935 -10.97 17.37 15.20
CA PHE A 935 -11.82 17.31 16.40
C PHE A 935 -12.61 18.62 16.65
N GLY A 936 -12.53 19.61 15.77
CA GLY A 936 -13.26 20.86 15.80
C GLY A 936 -12.44 22.00 16.39
N THR A 937 -12.93 22.55 17.51
CA THR A 937 -12.21 23.56 18.30
C THR A 937 -10.79 23.10 18.64
N GLY A 938 -9.85 24.06 18.67
CA GLY A 938 -8.45 23.78 18.94
C GLY A 938 -7.57 23.68 17.68
N GLY A 939 -7.54 24.76 16.90
CA GLY A 939 -6.62 24.84 15.75
C GLY A 939 -5.15 24.99 16.16
N LYS A 940 -4.23 24.53 15.30
CA LYS A 940 -2.84 25.02 15.31
C LYS A 940 -2.88 26.52 14.96
N HIS A 941 -2.23 27.38 15.72
CA HIS A 941 -1.97 28.75 15.27
C HIS A 941 -0.48 29.13 15.32
N SER A 942 -0.17 29.88 14.26
CA SER A 942 0.93 30.79 13.97
C SER A 942 1.80 31.24 15.15
N ARG A 943 3.09 31.34 14.85
CA ARG A 943 4.11 32.01 15.66
C ARG A 943 3.72 33.48 15.88
N SER A 944 3.29 33.83 17.09
CA SER A 944 3.36 35.22 17.55
C SER A 944 4.74 35.46 18.18
N GLU A 945 5.62 36.17 17.46
CA GLU A 945 6.84 36.74 18.05
C GLU A 945 6.47 38.01 18.80
N ASN A 946 6.62 37.99 20.13
CA ASN A 946 6.63 39.19 20.96
C ASN A 946 8.04 39.28 21.56
N GLU A 947 8.61 40.49 21.62
CA GLU A 947 9.99 40.78 22.09
C GLU A 947 10.30 40.40 23.55
N LEU A 948 9.38 39.72 24.24
CA LEU A 948 9.51 39.31 25.65
C LEU A 948 9.17 37.82 25.84
N GLY A 949 9.82 36.95 25.08
CA GLY A 949 9.80 35.50 25.33
C GLY A 949 8.64 34.74 24.67
N THR A 950 9.01 33.63 24.03
CA THR A 950 8.11 32.73 23.29
C THR A 950 7.14 32.01 24.23
N THR A 951 5.84 32.26 24.11
CA THR A 951 4.79 31.43 24.76
C THR A 951 4.01 30.70 23.68
N LEU A 952 4.15 29.37 23.62
CA LEU A 952 3.27 28.49 22.83
C LEU A 952 1.90 28.47 23.50
N ILE A 953 0.92 29.19 22.94
CA ILE A 953 -0.49 29.12 23.39
C ILE A 953 -1.21 28.18 22.42
N THR A 954 -1.19 26.88 22.66
CA THR A 954 -2.10 25.92 22.00
C THR A 954 -3.38 25.87 22.83
N ASN A 955 -4.52 26.27 22.27
CA ASN A 955 -5.78 26.13 23.00
C ASN A 955 -6.36 24.71 22.88
N PRO A 956 -6.99 24.22 23.97
CA PRO A 956 -7.72 22.95 24.06
C PRO A 956 -8.69 22.67 22.90
N ALA A 957 -8.88 21.39 22.55
CA ALA A 957 -10.17 20.95 22.02
C ALA A 957 -11.27 21.14 23.08
N ALA A 958 -12.47 21.57 22.67
CA ALA A 958 -13.59 21.81 23.58
C ALA A 958 -14.47 20.56 23.67
N ILE A 959 -14.40 19.88 24.82
CA ILE A 959 -15.20 18.69 25.13
C ILE A 959 -16.14 19.05 26.29
N PRO A 960 -17.47 19.09 26.08
CA PRO A 960 -18.44 19.34 27.14
C PRO A 960 -18.40 18.23 28.19
N LYS A 961 -18.42 18.63 29.46
CA LYS A 961 -18.23 17.72 30.59
C LYS A 961 -19.24 16.58 30.59
N GLY A 962 -18.75 15.35 30.70
CA GLY A 962 -19.56 14.13 30.75
C GLY A 962 -20.43 13.88 29.50
N CYS A 963 -20.15 14.52 28.36
CA CYS A 963 -20.94 14.37 27.14
C CYS A 963 -20.29 13.47 26.06
N GLY A 964 -18.96 13.31 26.09
CA GLY A 964 -18.24 12.36 25.24
C GLY A 964 -18.16 12.74 23.76
N PHE A 965 -18.26 14.02 23.39
CA PHE A 965 -18.05 14.52 22.03
C PHE A 965 -17.28 15.86 22.05
N THR A 966 -16.75 16.28 20.90
CA THR A 966 -16.09 17.58 20.74
C THR A 966 -17.00 18.59 20.04
N LEU A 967 -16.80 19.89 20.32
CA LEU A 967 -17.52 20.99 19.67
C LEU A 967 -16.81 21.46 18.40
N GLN A 968 -17.61 21.72 17.37
CA GLN A 968 -17.15 22.26 16.10
C GLN A 968 -16.59 23.68 16.19
N ASN A 969 -15.75 24.06 15.23
CA ASN A 969 -15.23 25.42 15.06
C ASN A 969 -15.81 26.15 13.83
N ARG A 970 -17.07 25.87 13.49
CA ARG A 970 -17.72 26.32 12.25
C ARG A 970 -17.81 27.84 12.10
N GLY A 971 -17.91 28.58 13.20
CA GLY A 971 -17.91 30.05 13.24
C GLY A 971 -16.64 30.69 12.69
N SER A 972 -15.54 29.94 12.54
CA SER A 972 -14.37 30.39 11.78
C SER A 972 -14.67 30.64 10.29
N GLY A 973 -15.82 30.17 9.80
CA GLY A 973 -16.32 30.48 8.46
C GLY A 973 -16.81 31.92 8.28
N PHE A 974 -16.97 32.73 9.33
CA PHE A 974 -17.32 34.15 9.19
C PHE A 974 -16.14 35.00 8.73
N VAL A 975 -16.44 36.04 7.96
CA VAL A 975 -15.49 37.10 7.62
C VAL A 975 -15.62 38.24 8.62
N LEU A 976 -14.52 38.65 9.25
CA LEU A 976 -14.49 39.75 10.22
C LEU A 976 -14.30 41.10 9.51
N GLU A 977 -14.99 41.33 8.40
CA GLU A 977 -14.89 42.56 7.62
C GLU A 977 -16.27 43.21 7.53
N GLU A 978 -16.33 44.48 7.90
CA GLU A 978 -17.57 45.24 7.88
C GLU A 978 -18.09 45.38 6.44
N GLY A 979 -19.37 45.08 6.23
CA GLY A 979 -20.02 45.14 4.93
C GLY A 979 -19.87 43.88 4.07
N HIS A 980 -19.04 42.89 4.46
CA HIS A 980 -18.93 41.63 3.75
C HIS A 980 -20.27 40.84 3.83
N PRO A 981 -20.76 40.18 2.75
CA PRO A 981 -22.02 39.42 2.80
C PRO A 981 -22.03 38.35 3.90
N ASN A 982 -20.91 37.65 4.06
CA ASN A 982 -20.67 36.67 5.14
C ASN A 982 -20.01 37.29 6.41
N GLN A 983 -20.29 38.57 6.71
CA GLN A 983 -19.81 39.18 7.96
C GLN A 983 -20.41 38.49 9.20
N LEU A 984 -19.66 38.47 10.30
CA LEU A 984 -20.14 37.98 11.60
C LEU A 984 -21.31 38.83 12.12
N MET A 985 -22.43 38.18 12.39
CA MET A 985 -23.60 38.76 13.06
C MET A 985 -24.16 37.73 14.04
N GLY A 986 -24.73 38.20 15.15
CA GLY A 986 -25.40 37.32 16.11
C GLY A 986 -26.64 36.68 15.51
N GLY A 987 -26.83 35.38 15.74
CA GLY A 987 -27.96 34.63 15.20
C GLY A 987 -27.88 34.29 13.71
N LYS A 988 -26.73 34.49 13.07
CA LYS A 988 -26.50 34.21 11.65
C LYS A 988 -25.76 32.89 11.47
N ARG A 989 -25.94 32.19 10.35
CA ARG A 989 -25.15 31.02 9.96
C ARG A 989 -23.87 31.45 9.20
N PRO A 990 -22.70 30.87 9.49
CA PRO A 990 -21.49 31.13 8.72
C PRO A 990 -21.54 30.44 7.35
N TYR A 991 -20.71 30.89 6.41
CA TYR A 991 -20.35 30.10 5.22
C TYR A 991 -19.99 28.67 5.62
N HIS A 992 -20.58 27.71 4.94
CA HIS A 992 -20.51 26.32 5.34
C HIS A 992 -19.86 25.45 4.27
N THR A 993 -18.85 24.67 4.67
CA THR A 993 -18.09 23.86 3.72
C THR A 993 -18.74 22.53 3.36
N ILE A 994 -19.60 22.01 4.23
CA ILE A 994 -20.28 20.73 4.04
C ILE A 994 -21.24 20.79 2.86
N ILE A 995 -21.10 19.87 1.90
CA ILE A 995 -22.00 19.73 0.76
C ILE A 995 -22.29 18.25 0.43
N PRO A 996 -23.55 17.80 0.41
CA PRO A 996 -23.97 16.57 -0.23
C PRO A 996 -24.33 16.82 -1.71
N ALA A 997 -24.11 15.83 -2.59
CA ALA A 997 -24.53 15.93 -3.99
C ALA A 997 -25.42 14.77 -4.45
N MET A 998 -26.29 15.08 -5.40
CA MET A 998 -27.04 14.11 -6.18
C MET A 998 -27.07 14.52 -7.64
N ALA A 999 -27.20 13.56 -8.54
CA ALA A 999 -27.43 13.83 -9.96
C ALA A 999 -28.60 12.99 -10.46
N LEU A 1000 -29.48 13.62 -11.24
CA LEU A 1000 -30.57 12.98 -11.96
C LEU A 1000 -30.30 13.00 -13.47
N ARG A 1001 -30.84 12.02 -14.19
CA ARG A 1001 -30.94 12.03 -15.65
C ARG A 1001 -32.42 12.04 -16.03
N GLY A 1002 -32.91 13.17 -16.52
CA GLY A 1002 -34.34 13.46 -16.46
C GLY A 1002 -34.79 13.52 -14.99
N ASP A 1003 -35.88 12.82 -14.66
CA ASP A 1003 -36.43 12.77 -13.29
C ASP A 1003 -35.93 11.56 -12.48
N ASP A 1004 -35.12 10.69 -13.10
CA ASP A 1004 -34.64 9.47 -12.47
C ASP A 1004 -33.27 9.68 -11.84
N LEU A 1005 -33.11 9.17 -10.61
CA LEU A 1005 -31.83 9.15 -9.91
C LEU A 1005 -30.75 8.50 -10.77
N PHE A 1006 -29.67 9.22 -11.00
CA PHE A 1006 -28.47 8.72 -11.66
C PHE A 1006 -27.37 8.41 -10.63
N LEU A 1007 -27.10 9.36 -9.72
CA LEU A 1007 -25.97 9.31 -8.80
C LEU A 1007 -26.31 9.91 -7.44
N SER A 1008 -25.97 9.22 -6.35
CA SER A 1008 -25.92 9.77 -4.99
C SER A 1008 -24.48 9.72 -4.49
N TYR A 1009 -23.84 10.88 -4.35
CA TYR A 1009 -22.40 10.96 -4.18
C TYR A 1009 -21.92 12.22 -3.46
N GLY A 1010 -20.67 12.19 -3.04
CA GLY A 1010 -20.01 13.30 -2.38
C GLY A 1010 -18.57 12.95 -2.07
N VAL A 1011 -17.75 13.98 -1.85
CA VAL A 1011 -16.33 13.84 -1.55
C VAL A 1011 -15.99 14.73 -0.39
N MET A 1012 -15.77 14.17 0.80
CA MET A 1012 -15.37 14.90 2.01
C MET A 1012 -14.08 15.73 1.77
N GLY A 1013 -13.90 16.85 2.47
CA GLY A 1013 -12.60 17.49 2.64
C GLY A 1013 -12.58 19.03 2.64
N GLY A 1014 -13.53 19.69 3.30
CA GLY A 1014 -13.57 21.16 3.32
C GLY A 1014 -13.73 21.76 1.93
N PHE A 1015 -12.83 22.65 1.53
CA PHE A 1015 -12.83 23.22 0.16
C PHE A 1015 -12.47 22.20 -0.93
N MET A 1016 -12.01 20.99 -0.60
CA MET A 1016 -11.90 19.90 -1.58
C MET A 1016 -13.28 19.44 -2.06
N GLN A 1017 -14.36 19.66 -1.29
CA GLN A 1017 -15.66 19.06 -1.59
C GLN A 1017 -16.20 19.43 -2.98
N PRO A 1018 -16.35 20.71 -3.38
CA PRO A 1018 -16.83 21.02 -4.73
C PRO A 1018 -15.89 20.53 -5.83
N GLN A 1019 -14.58 20.58 -5.56
CA GLN A 1019 -13.56 20.11 -6.50
C GLN A 1019 -13.70 18.61 -6.74
N GLY A 1020 -13.92 17.84 -5.68
CA GLY A 1020 -14.17 16.42 -5.73
C GLY A 1020 -15.52 16.09 -6.38
N HIS A 1021 -16.57 16.89 -6.12
CA HIS A 1021 -17.89 16.71 -6.73
C HIS A 1021 -17.82 16.85 -8.25
N VAL A 1022 -17.13 17.87 -8.76
CA VAL A 1022 -16.91 18.06 -10.20
C VAL A 1022 -16.07 16.91 -10.79
N GLN A 1023 -14.94 16.57 -10.15
CA GLN A 1023 -14.06 15.50 -10.63
C GLN A 1023 -14.77 14.14 -10.70
N VAL A 1024 -15.51 13.75 -9.65
CA VAL A 1024 -16.22 12.46 -9.60
C VAL A 1024 -17.34 12.42 -10.63
N LEU A 1025 -18.14 13.48 -10.76
CA LEU A 1025 -19.21 13.54 -11.76
C LEU A 1025 -18.65 13.39 -13.17
N LEU A 1026 -17.62 14.16 -13.53
CA LEU A 1026 -17.02 14.09 -14.86
C LEU A 1026 -16.40 12.71 -15.13
N ASN A 1027 -15.81 12.07 -14.12
CA ASN A 1027 -15.32 10.69 -14.26
C ASN A 1027 -16.45 9.70 -14.53
N MET A 1028 -17.59 9.82 -13.84
CA MET A 1028 -18.77 9.00 -14.10
C MET A 1028 -19.30 9.22 -15.53
N LEU A 1029 -19.35 10.47 -16.00
CA LEU A 1029 -19.80 10.82 -17.36
C LEU A 1029 -18.84 10.34 -18.47
N ARG A 1030 -17.55 10.17 -18.15
CA ARG A 1030 -16.55 9.52 -19.04
C ARG A 1030 -16.69 7.99 -19.11
N GLY A 1031 -17.62 7.40 -18.35
CA GLY A 1031 -17.84 5.96 -18.33
C GLY A 1031 -17.02 5.21 -17.28
N PHE A 1032 -16.46 5.89 -16.27
CA PHE A 1032 -15.84 5.20 -15.14
C PHE A 1032 -16.93 4.53 -14.29
N THR A 1033 -16.61 3.37 -13.73
CA THR A 1033 -17.45 2.76 -12.68
C THR A 1033 -17.43 3.61 -11.42
N ALA A 1034 -18.39 3.43 -10.50
CA ALA A 1034 -18.41 4.19 -9.23
C ALA A 1034 -17.10 4.06 -8.46
N GLN A 1035 -16.51 2.85 -8.42
CA GLN A 1035 -15.23 2.64 -7.76
C GLN A 1035 -14.07 3.29 -8.55
N ALA A 1036 -14.02 3.14 -9.87
CA ALA A 1036 -12.96 3.75 -10.68
C ALA A 1036 -12.99 5.29 -10.64
N SER A 1037 -14.18 5.89 -10.54
CA SER A 1037 -14.34 7.34 -10.38
C SER A 1037 -13.68 7.87 -9.09
N LEU A 1038 -13.68 7.05 -8.05
CA LEU A 1038 -13.06 7.35 -6.76
C LEU A 1038 -11.56 7.01 -6.73
N ASP A 1039 -11.16 5.93 -7.41
CA ASP A 1039 -9.76 5.50 -7.51
C ASP A 1039 -8.91 6.48 -8.33
N ALA A 1040 -9.52 7.21 -9.27
CA ALA A 1040 -8.85 8.18 -10.14
C ALA A 1040 -8.01 9.20 -9.33
N PRO A 1041 -6.77 9.52 -9.77
CA PRO A 1041 -5.95 10.55 -9.14
C PRO A 1041 -6.63 11.92 -9.23
N ARG A 1042 -6.64 12.66 -8.11
CA ARG A 1042 -7.30 13.96 -8.02
C ARG A 1042 -6.30 15.12 -7.93
N PHE A 1043 -6.82 16.32 -8.12
CA PHE A 1043 -6.17 17.54 -7.68
C PHE A 1043 -7.02 18.27 -6.62
N CYS A 1044 -6.35 19.14 -5.87
CA CYS A 1044 -6.95 19.98 -4.84
C CYS A 1044 -6.25 21.35 -4.84
N ILE A 1045 -7.01 22.40 -5.14
CA ILE A 1045 -6.61 23.79 -4.93
C ILE A 1045 -6.58 24.01 -3.42
N SER A 1046 -5.38 24.26 -2.90
CA SER A 1046 -5.11 24.45 -1.47
C SER A 1046 -5.82 25.66 -0.93
N ALA A 1047 -6.28 25.55 0.31
CA ALA A 1047 -6.80 26.66 1.08
C ALA A 1047 -5.72 27.51 1.78
N GLY A 1048 -4.50 27.58 1.24
CA GLY A 1048 -3.37 28.29 1.85
C GLY A 1048 -2.94 27.71 3.21
N SER A 1049 -1.64 27.63 3.49
CA SER A 1049 -1.18 27.31 4.85
C SER A 1049 -1.17 28.58 5.71
N PRO A 1050 -1.52 28.52 7.02
CA PRO A 1050 -1.31 29.63 7.96
C PRO A 1050 0.14 30.15 7.99
N ASP A 1051 1.10 29.33 7.56
CA ASP A 1051 2.53 29.66 7.45
C ASP A 1051 2.88 30.49 6.20
N SER A 1052 1.91 30.80 5.33
CA SER A 1052 2.08 31.72 4.19
C SER A 1052 1.89 33.19 4.57
N GLU A 1053 2.19 33.55 5.83
CA GLU A 1053 2.62 34.91 6.17
C GLU A 1053 4.01 35.16 5.58
N VAL A 1054 4.06 35.33 4.25
CA VAL A 1054 5.17 36.06 3.64
C VAL A 1054 5.13 37.45 4.24
N LYS A 1055 6.16 37.79 5.02
CA LYS A 1055 6.39 39.14 5.55
C LYS A 1055 6.16 40.18 4.44
N GLY A 1056 5.05 40.91 4.52
CA GLY A 1056 4.81 42.13 3.74
C GLY A 1056 3.70 42.15 2.68
N SER A 1057 2.84 41.14 2.53
CA SER A 1057 1.78 41.14 1.49
C SER A 1057 0.34 41.33 2.03
N ALA A 1058 0.16 42.16 3.06
CA ALA A 1058 -1.17 42.50 3.57
C ALA A 1058 -1.97 43.50 2.70
N GLU A 1059 -1.47 43.92 1.53
CA GLU A 1059 -2.06 45.07 0.81
C GLU A 1059 -2.70 44.79 -0.55
N LYS A 1060 -2.76 43.55 -1.05
CA LYS A 1060 -3.47 43.28 -2.32
C LYS A 1060 -4.28 41.99 -2.28
N ALA A 1061 -5.60 42.14 -2.19
CA ALA A 1061 -6.52 41.12 -2.68
C ALA A 1061 -6.26 40.93 -4.19
N GLY A 1062 -5.71 39.78 -4.58
CA GLY A 1062 -5.26 39.51 -5.95
C GLY A 1062 -3.86 38.90 -6.09
N ASP A 1063 -3.15 38.59 -5.01
CA ASP A 1063 -1.87 37.87 -5.10
C ASP A 1063 -2.11 36.36 -5.27
N ILE A 1064 -1.94 35.86 -6.49
CA ILE A 1064 -2.14 34.44 -6.85
C ILE A 1064 -1.04 33.60 -6.20
N ASN A 1065 -1.38 33.01 -5.06
CA ASN A 1065 -0.61 31.96 -4.40
C ASN A 1065 -1.53 30.81 -3.94
N SER A 1066 -2.48 30.39 -4.80
CA SER A 1066 -3.23 29.16 -4.55
C SER A 1066 -2.42 27.96 -5.04
N GLU A 1067 -1.64 27.38 -4.13
CA GLU A 1067 -0.94 26.11 -4.31
C GLU A 1067 -1.94 25.06 -4.82
N VAL A 1068 -1.68 24.42 -5.95
CA VAL A 1068 -2.54 23.34 -6.48
C VAL A 1068 -1.82 22.03 -6.28
N TYR A 1069 -2.39 21.19 -5.43
CA TYR A 1069 -1.85 19.87 -5.15
C TYR A 1069 -2.43 18.86 -6.13
N PHE A 1070 -1.56 17.99 -6.63
CA PHE A 1070 -1.85 16.90 -7.53
C PHE A 1070 -1.43 15.59 -6.88
N GLU A 1071 -2.25 14.58 -7.01
CA GLU A 1071 -2.00 13.29 -6.40
C GLU A 1071 -0.96 12.46 -7.15
N GLU A 1072 -0.26 11.58 -6.42
CA GLU A 1072 0.53 10.52 -7.05
C GLU A 1072 -0.33 9.69 -8.03
N GLY A 1073 0.16 9.54 -9.26
CA GLY A 1073 -0.58 8.96 -10.38
C GLY A 1073 -0.80 9.96 -11.53
N ILE A 1074 -0.77 11.27 -11.25
CA ILE A 1074 -0.66 12.30 -12.29
C ILE A 1074 0.81 12.42 -12.71
N SER A 1075 1.08 12.41 -14.01
CA SER A 1075 2.45 12.40 -14.52
C SER A 1075 3.21 13.68 -14.13
N GLU A 1076 4.50 13.55 -13.81
CA GLU A 1076 5.35 14.72 -13.53
C GLU A 1076 5.46 15.66 -14.74
N GLU A 1077 5.32 15.13 -15.96
CA GLU A 1077 5.26 15.93 -17.18
C GLU A 1077 4.02 16.84 -17.18
N THR A 1078 2.84 16.28 -16.90
CA THR A 1078 1.59 17.03 -16.78
C THR A 1078 1.71 18.14 -15.74
N VAL A 1079 2.25 17.82 -14.56
CA VAL A 1079 2.45 18.80 -13.48
C VAL A 1079 3.45 19.89 -13.90
N THR A 1080 4.51 19.53 -14.64
CA THR A 1080 5.48 20.51 -15.15
C THR A 1080 4.85 21.45 -16.18
N LYS A 1081 4.07 20.91 -17.13
CA LYS A 1081 3.30 21.73 -18.09
C LYS A 1081 2.33 22.67 -17.39
N LEU A 1082 1.66 22.21 -16.33
CA LEU A 1082 0.79 23.07 -15.53
C LEU A 1082 1.58 24.22 -14.86
N ARG A 1083 2.81 23.97 -14.39
CA ARG A 1083 3.70 25.05 -13.90
C ARG A 1083 4.10 26.02 -15.00
N GLU A 1084 4.38 25.54 -16.20
CA GLU A 1084 4.69 26.38 -17.36
C GLU A 1084 3.48 27.26 -17.76
N MET A 1085 2.26 26.77 -17.56
CA MET A 1085 1.02 27.55 -17.70
C MET A 1085 0.79 28.54 -16.54
N GLY A 1086 1.64 28.54 -15.50
CA GLY A 1086 1.62 29.48 -14.38
C GLY A 1086 0.98 28.95 -13.09
N HIS A 1087 0.66 27.66 -12.98
CA HIS A 1087 0.13 27.07 -11.73
C HIS A 1087 1.25 26.80 -10.70
N ASP A 1088 1.05 27.13 -9.41
CA ASP A 1088 1.89 26.60 -8.32
C ASP A 1088 1.54 25.13 -8.04
N ALA A 1089 1.96 24.25 -8.96
CA ALA A 1089 1.59 22.85 -8.95
C ALA A 1089 2.55 22.00 -8.08
N ARG A 1090 2.00 21.23 -7.13
CA ARG A 1090 2.74 20.39 -6.18
C ARG A 1090 2.23 18.96 -6.18
N ILE A 1091 3.09 17.98 -5.89
CA ILE A 1091 2.68 16.57 -5.83
C ILE A 1091 2.61 16.11 -4.38
N VAL A 1092 1.54 15.40 -4.00
CA VAL A 1092 1.40 14.76 -2.69
C VAL A 1092 1.41 13.24 -2.78
N LYS A 1093 1.95 12.59 -1.74
CA LYS A 1093 2.18 11.14 -1.69
C LYS A 1093 1.82 10.54 -0.33
N GLY A 1094 1.52 9.24 -0.28
CA GLY A 1094 1.22 8.54 0.99
C GLY A 1094 0.07 9.18 1.79
N PHE A 1095 0.21 9.30 3.12
CA PHE A 1095 -0.83 9.87 3.99
C PHE A 1095 -1.21 11.33 3.67
N GLN A 1096 -0.38 12.08 2.95
CA GLN A 1096 -0.74 13.45 2.50
C GLN A 1096 -1.88 13.45 1.49
N ARG A 1097 -2.13 12.32 0.81
CA ARG A 1097 -3.27 12.14 -0.10
C ARG A 1097 -4.62 12.29 0.58
N GLY A 1098 -4.68 12.26 1.92
CA GLY A 1098 -5.89 12.59 2.67
C GLY A 1098 -6.48 13.97 2.33
N MET A 1099 -5.67 14.91 1.84
CA MET A 1099 -6.16 16.23 1.38
C MET A 1099 -6.97 16.18 0.07
N MET A 1100 -6.92 15.07 -0.66
CA MET A 1100 -7.71 14.82 -1.88
C MET A 1100 -9.14 14.36 -1.57
N GLY A 1101 -9.50 14.38 -0.29
CA GLY A 1101 -10.82 14.03 0.16
C GLY A 1101 -11.11 12.53 0.15
N ARG A 1102 -12.28 12.18 0.67
CA ARG A 1102 -12.77 10.80 0.75
C ARG A 1102 -14.19 10.75 0.19
N GLY A 1103 -14.36 10.11 -0.97
CA GLY A 1103 -15.64 10.03 -1.65
C GLY A 1103 -16.39 8.72 -1.45
N GLN A 1104 -17.72 8.80 -1.49
CA GLN A 1104 -18.61 7.64 -1.56
C GLN A 1104 -19.55 7.85 -2.74
N VAL A 1105 -19.80 6.81 -3.52
CA VAL A 1105 -20.60 6.93 -4.74
C VAL A 1105 -21.54 5.74 -4.83
N ILE A 1106 -22.84 6.01 -5.03
CA ILE A 1106 -23.82 4.99 -5.39
C ILE A 1106 -24.51 5.43 -6.67
N GLN A 1107 -24.38 4.61 -7.71
CA GLN A 1107 -25.04 4.79 -9.00
C GLN A 1107 -26.27 3.89 -9.10
N LYS A 1108 -27.36 4.43 -9.63
CA LYS A 1108 -28.53 3.64 -10.03
C LYS A 1108 -28.34 3.12 -11.46
N ILE A 1109 -28.52 1.83 -11.64
CA ILE A 1109 -28.50 1.15 -12.94
C ILE A 1109 -29.80 0.37 -13.10
N VAL A 1110 -30.28 0.22 -14.32
CA VAL A 1110 -31.44 -0.62 -14.64
C VAL A 1110 -30.93 -1.82 -15.44
N ASP A 1111 -31.15 -3.03 -14.92
CA ASP A 1111 -30.83 -4.27 -15.61
C ASP A 1111 -31.76 -4.51 -16.81
N THR A 1112 -31.35 -5.37 -17.74
CA THR A 1112 -32.16 -5.83 -18.88
C THR A 1112 -33.51 -6.44 -18.47
N SER A 1113 -33.63 -6.99 -17.25
CA SER A 1113 -34.91 -7.45 -16.67
C SER A 1113 -35.84 -6.32 -16.22
N GLY A 1114 -35.38 -5.06 -16.24
CA GLY A 1114 -36.09 -3.91 -15.68
C GLY A 1114 -35.89 -3.73 -14.17
N ARG A 1115 -35.11 -4.61 -13.51
CA ARG A 1115 -34.83 -4.51 -12.08
C ARG A 1115 -33.80 -3.41 -11.80
N THR A 1116 -34.01 -2.65 -10.72
CA THR A 1116 -33.02 -1.68 -10.24
C THR A 1116 -31.81 -2.41 -9.64
N VAL A 1117 -30.62 -1.95 -10.02
CA VAL A 1117 -29.33 -2.40 -9.52
C VAL A 1117 -28.58 -1.18 -8.99
N TRP A 1118 -28.09 -1.29 -7.77
CA TRP A 1118 -27.20 -0.31 -7.14
C TRP A 1118 -25.76 -0.70 -7.39
N ALA A 1119 -24.95 0.24 -7.85
CA ALA A 1119 -23.54 0.02 -8.14
C ALA A 1119 -22.71 1.07 -7.38
N ALA A 1120 -21.94 0.64 -6.39
CA ALA A 1120 -21.33 1.52 -5.40
C ALA A 1120 -19.81 1.39 -5.30
N GLY A 1121 -19.16 2.49 -4.95
CA GLY A 1121 -17.75 2.58 -4.66
C GLY A 1121 -17.47 3.35 -3.36
N SER A 1122 -16.32 3.06 -2.75
CA SER A 1122 -15.81 3.74 -1.55
C SER A 1122 -14.35 4.11 -1.73
N ASP A 1123 -13.96 5.30 -1.28
CA ASP A 1123 -12.61 5.82 -1.48
C ASP A 1123 -11.53 4.93 -0.85
N PRO A 1124 -10.49 4.53 -1.60
CA PRO A 1124 -9.36 3.79 -1.03
C PRO A 1124 -8.49 4.64 -0.10
N ARG A 1125 -8.67 5.97 -0.04
CA ARG A 1125 -7.98 6.88 0.89
C ARG A 1125 -8.61 6.88 2.30
N ALA A 1126 -9.63 6.06 2.52
CA ALA A 1126 -10.34 5.85 3.78
C ALA A 1126 -10.28 4.38 4.20
N ASP A 1127 -10.55 4.08 5.48
CA ASP A 1127 -10.62 2.70 5.98
C ASP A 1127 -11.89 1.98 5.47
N GLY A 1128 -12.93 2.75 5.15
CA GLY A 1128 -14.28 2.30 4.82
C GLY A 1128 -14.44 1.48 3.55
N TYR A 1129 -15.70 1.09 3.30
CA TYR A 1129 -16.10 0.32 2.15
C TYR A 1129 -17.59 0.50 1.83
N ALA A 1130 -17.96 0.13 0.60
CA ALA A 1130 -19.36 0.00 0.19
C ALA A 1130 -19.83 -1.45 0.41
N ALA A 1131 -21.07 -1.62 0.85
CA ALA A 1131 -21.64 -2.94 1.14
C ALA A 1131 -23.12 -2.99 0.76
N ALA A 1132 -23.53 -4.11 0.15
CA ALA A 1132 -24.89 -4.33 -0.28
C ALA A 1132 -25.70 -5.12 0.76
N GLN A 1133 -26.98 -4.78 0.88
CA GLN A 1133 -27.97 -5.56 1.60
C GLN A 1133 -28.31 -6.83 0.81
N ILE A 1134 -28.37 -7.95 1.54
CA ILE A 1134 -28.72 -9.29 1.02
C ILE A 1134 -30.24 -9.45 0.89
#